data_AF-A0A7L4Q2H0-F1
#
_entry.id   AF-A0A7L4Q2H0-F1
#
_cell.length_a   1.000
_cell.length_b   1.000
_cell.length_c   1.000
_cell.angle_alpha   90.00
_cell.angle_beta   90.00
_cell.angle_gamma   90.00
#
_symmetry.space_group_name_H-M   'P 1'
#
loop_
_entity.id
_entity.type
_entity.pdbx_description
1 polymer ?
#
loop_
_entity_poly.entity_id
_entity_poly.type
_entity_poly.pdbx_seq_one_letter_code
_entity_poly.pdbx_strand_id
1 'polypeptide(L)'
;MTAPASASPGSRMTVSATVKNSGSTYASYSDTFLYLSDDQVPDPGDTFLGKVYTPLLTAGSSRTVSTTVTVPSDTRPGTYYLVAVADGARRIAEEDEQNNAGFRSLGVQAGLPPTQPVTPVATLTPVPTTPPPSGTAQPDLVVTGVTGPAAATPGSRVTVSASVRNAGDATASYSYTSFYLSADPTVDAADSYLGRTYTSSLTAGSSRTVSAFVTIPLGTGGGSMYLCALADGTARVVEKDEDNNTGSGSLTIQGSTQPTPSSTLTPVPTTPPPSGTAQPDLVVTGVSAPSSASSGERIALVSTVQNTGSVSASYSYTYFYLSQDTTIDTGDTYLGRIYTSSLAPGASKTVSYSITLPSGTPAGSYHLCVMADGTARVGESHEDNNVASAGITVTGLPLPDLVAVSVTGPATSSPGGIISVQATVRNGGTAPSGETRAGIYLSGDSSITTGDILLGSVSLPGLATGSTTTLSGYVMIPVGVTPASYYLGIIADDTAVVEELDEGNNAACSSGTIAISPGPAGTIEDKVEQAIIRYTNLERINAGLTPFSENPQLSSIARAHSLDMKVRDYFSHYNPDGLDPFERMIAGGYTYWCAAENIACTSYFTQSDVPDEVGRYFVQDMWMKSPGHRENILDTCVTEIGVGVVYESDRSSSPYGFIAAQNFGKPR
;
A
#
# COMPACT_ATOMS: atom_id res chain seq x y z
N MET A 1 4.49 8.01 -28.30
CA MET A 1 3.98 7.94 -26.91
C MET A 1 3.12 9.16 -26.62
N THR A 2 2.07 9.03 -25.81
CA THR A 2 1.26 10.13 -25.27
C THR A 2 1.16 10.04 -23.75
N ALA A 3 1.33 11.17 -23.06
CA ALA A 3 1.23 11.31 -21.60
C ALA A 3 0.90 12.80 -21.27
N PRO A 4 0.66 13.18 -20.01
CA PRO A 4 0.62 14.58 -19.60
C PRO A 4 1.97 15.28 -19.81
N ALA A 5 1.99 16.59 -20.11
CA ALA A 5 3.25 17.33 -20.31
C ALA A 5 4.03 17.57 -19.00
N SER A 6 3.35 17.50 -17.87
CA SER A 6 3.91 17.64 -16.53
C SER A 6 3.17 16.75 -15.53
N ALA A 7 3.84 16.39 -14.45
CA ALA A 7 3.27 15.63 -13.34
C ALA A 7 3.97 16.02 -12.02
N SER A 8 3.27 15.85 -10.89
CA SER A 8 3.84 16.06 -9.56
C SER A 8 4.41 14.75 -9.01
N PRO A 9 5.45 14.78 -8.16
CA PRO A 9 5.89 13.59 -7.42
C PRO A 9 4.71 12.95 -6.67
N GLY A 10 4.57 11.62 -6.77
CA GLY A 10 3.48 10.85 -6.16
C GLY A 10 2.17 10.86 -6.95
N SER A 11 2.04 11.65 -8.03
CA SER A 11 0.82 11.69 -8.83
C SER A 11 0.70 10.51 -9.81
N ARG A 12 -0.53 10.05 -10.04
CA ARG A 12 -0.87 9.05 -11.05
C ARG A 12 -1.13 9.70 -12.40
N MET A 13 -0.64 9.07 -13.46
CA MET A 13 -0.84 9.54 -14.83
C MET A 13 -0.99 8.38 -15.80
N THR A 14 -1.88 8.56 -16.77
CA THR A 14 -2.07 7.60 -17.86
C THR A 14 -1.01 7.83 -18.94
N VAL A 15 -0.27 6.78 -19.26
CA VAL A 15 0.72 6.76 -20.34
C VAL A 15 0.24 5.79 -21.41
N SER A 16 0.25 6.25 -22.66
CA SER A 16 -0.03 5.40 -23.81
C SER A 16 1.18 5.33 -24.75
N ALA A 17 1.53 4.13 -25.15
CA ALA A 17 2.57 3.86 -26.14
C ALA A 17 1.92 3.21 -27.36
N THR A 18 2.26 3.69 -28.55
CA THR A 18 1.89 3.01 -29.80
C THR A 18 3.06 2.14 -30.20
N VAL A 19 2.89 0.83 -30.03
CA VAL A 19 3.87 -0.17 -30.45
C VAL A 19 3.54 -0.55 -31.89
N LYS A 20 4.54 -0.52 -32.77
CA LYS A 20 4.39 -0.92 -34.16
C LYS A 20 5.33 -2.07 -34.44
N ASN A 21 4.79 -3.15 -34.99
CA ASN A 21 5.61 -4.18 -35.59
C ASN A 21 6.11 -3.68 -36.95
N SER A 22 7.38 -3.28 -37.01
CA SER A 22 8.03 -2.81 -38.23
C SER A 22 8.64 -3.93 -39.08
N GLY A 23 8.64 -5.17 -38.58
CA GLY A 23 9.13 -6.35 -39.28
C GLY A 23 8.13 -6.91 -40.30
N SER A 24 8.59 -7.90 -41.06
CA SER A 24 7.80 -8.57 -42.12
C SER A 24 7.00 -9.78 -41.64
N THR A 25 7.12 -10.19 -40.37
CA THR A 25 6.44 -11.33 -39.75
C THR A 25 5.58 -10.87 -38.56
N TYR A 26 4.80 -11.77 -37.93
CA TYR A 26 4.03 -11.39 -36.74
C TYR A 26 4.94 -11.30 -35.51
N ALA A 27 4.73 -10.27 -34.68
CA ALA A 27 5.35 -10.14 -33.37
C ALA A 27 4.40 -10.75 -32.33
N SER A 28 4.89 -11.68 -31.51
CA SER A 28 4.10 -12.29 -30.43
C SER A 28 3.68 -11.23 -29.40
N TYR A 29 2.92 -11.63 -28.38
CA TYR A 29 2.63 -10.71 -27.29
C TYR A 29 3.92 -10.38 -26.52
N SER A 30 4.03 -9.15 -26.03
CA SER A 30 5.14 -8.68 -25.20
C SER A 30 4.64 -7.75 -24.10
N ASP A 31 5.54 -7.32 -23.23
CA ASP A 31 5.26 -6.27 -22.24
C ASP A 31 5.99 -4.99 -22.69
N THR A 32 5.27 -3.88 -22.82
CA THR A 32 5.91 -2.57 -22.98
C THR A 32 6.25 -2.04 -21.59
N PHE A 33 7.53 -1.82 -21.32
CA PHE A 33 8.01 -1.31 -20.03
C PHE A 33 8.03 0.22 -20.07
N LEU A 34 7.68 0.84 -18.96
CA LEU A 34 7.62 2.28 -18.80
C LEU A 34 8.60 2.72 -17.73
N TYR A 35 9.39 3.73 -18.05
CA TYR A 35 10.43 4.27 -17.19
C TYR A 35 10.33 5.79 -17.07
N LEU A 36 10.87 6.32 -15.98
CA LEU A 36 11.23 7.72 -15.81
C LEU A 36 12.76 7.84 -15.87
N SER A 37 13.25 8.62 -16.82
CA SER A 37 14.67 8.81 -17.11
C SER A 37 15.07 10.29 -17.01
N ASP A 38 16.34 10.55 -16.72
CA ASP A 38 16.93 11.90 -16.82
C ASP A 38 17.24 12.29 -18.27
N ASP A 39 17.26 11.34 -19.22
CA ASP A 39 17.50 11.59 -20.63
C ASP A 39 16.60 10.78 -21.59
N GLN A 40 16.84 10.87 -22.90
CA GLN A 40 15.98 10.26 -23.93
C GLN A 40 16.31 8.78 -24.21
N VAL A 41 17.36 8.26 -23.59
CA VAL A 41 17.96 6.97 -23.87
C VAL A 41 17.68 6.04 -22.70
N PRO A 42 16.98 4.91 -22.90
CA PRO A 42 16.77 3.98 -21.82
C PRO A 42 18.10 3.41 -21.30
N ASP A 43 18.34 3.53 -19.99
CA ASP A 43 19.54 3.03 -19.34
C ASP A 43 19.26 2.46 -17.93
N PRO A 44 20.22 1.75 -17.30
CA PRO A 44 20.00 1.10 -16.01
C PRO A 44 19.73 2.04 -14.82
N GLY A 45 20.00 3.34 -14.95
CA GLY A 45 19.69 4.37 -13.97
C GLY A 45 18.23 4.84 -14.00
N ASP A 46 17.47 4.43 -15.01
CA ASP A 46 16.07 4.82 -15.16
C ASP A 46 15.18 4.16 -14.11
N THR A 47 14.20 4.93 -13.61
CA THR A 47 13.23 4.43 -12.64
C THR A 47 12.08 3.72 -13.33
N PHE A 48 11.93 2.42 -13.09
CA PHE A 48 10.82 1.64 -13.64
C PHE A 48 9.48 2.04 -13.01
N LEU A 49 8.53 2.44 -13.83
CA LEU A 49 7.21 2.91 -13.40
C LEU A 49 6.12 1.83 -13.52
N GLY A 50 6.35 0.81 -14.35
CA GLY A 50 5.40 -0.28 -14.58
C GLY A 50 5.46 -0.82 -16.00
N LYS A 51 4.58 -1.77 -16.31
CA LYS A 51 4.48 -2.40 -17.63
C LYS A 51 3.04 -2.50 -18.10
N VAL A 52 2.87 -2.59 -19.42
CA VAL A 52 1.56 -2.81 -20.05
C VAL A 52 1.63 -3.93 -21.08
N TYR A 53 0.67 -4.83 -21.01
CA TYR A 53 0.54 -5.95 -21.94
C TYR A 53 0.34 -5.42 -23.37
N THR A 54 1.22 -5.86 -24.27
CA THR A 54 1.17 -5.59 -25.69
C THR A 54 0.73 -6.86 -26.41
N PRO A 55 -0.51 -6.91 -26.91
CA PRO A 55 -1.00 -8.08 -27.62
C PRO A 55 -0.25 -8.28 -28.93
N LEU A 56 -0.31 -9.51 -29.47
CA LEU A 56 0.27 -9.87 -30.76
C LEU A 56 -0.05 -8.83 -31.86
N LEU A 57 0.97 -8.49 -32.64
CA LEU A 57 0.89 -7.56 -33.76
C LEU A 57 1.28 -8.25 -35.07
N THR A 58 0.37 -8.25 -36.05
CA THR A 58 0.72 -8.69 -37.41
C THR A 58 1.74 -7.74 -38.05
N ALA A 59 2.47 -8.21 -39.05
CA ALA A 59 3.46 -7.41 -39.78
C ALA A 59 2.88 -6.05 -40.23
N GLY A 60 3.61 -4.96 -39.92
CA GLY A 60 3.22 -3.60 -40.27
C GLY A 60 2.11 -2.97 -39.40
N SER A 61 1.44 -3.75 -38.55
CA SER A 61 0.38 -3.25 -37.68
C SER A 61 0.93 -2.52 -36.45
N SER A 62 0.18 -1.52 -35.99
CA SER A 62 0.45 -0.81 -34.75
C SER A 62 -0.70 -0.92 -33.78
N ARG A 63 -0.41 -0.93 -32.49
CA ARG A 63 -1.42 -0.89 -31.43
C ARG A 63 -1.00 0.08 -30.34
N THR A 64 -1.97 0.88 -29.91
CA THR A 64 -1.81 1.73 -28.73
C THR A 64 -2.18 0.93 -27.49
N VAL A 65 -1.26 0.85 -26.56
CA VAL A 65 -1.43 0.26 -25.23
C VAL A 65 -1.34 1.38 -24.21
N SER A 66 -2.18 1.32 -23.17
CA SER A 66 -2.29 2.36 -22.15
C SER A 66 -2.30 1.75 -20.77
N THR A 67 -1.63 2.38 -19.82
CA THR A 67 -1.70 2.04 -18.40
C THR A 67 -1.54 3.29 -17.54
N THR A 68 -1.92 3.20 -16.28
CA THR A 68 -1.73 4.26 -15.28
C THR A 68 -0.48 3.95 -14.47
N VAL A 69 0.46 4.89 -14.44
CA VAL A 69 1.71 4.80 -13.67
C VAL A 69 1.79 5.95 -12.66
N THR A 70 2.56 5.76 -11.59
CA THR A 70 2.77 6.77 -10.55
C THR A 70 4.18 7.35 -10.68
N VAL A 71 4.32 8.67 -10.67
CA VAL A 71 5.64 9.31 -10.55
C VAL A 71 6.16 9.08 -9.12
N PRO A 72 7.39 8.60 -8.90
CA PRO A 72 7.91 8.38 -7.55
C PRO A 72 7.80 9.65 -6.69
N SER A 73 7.38 9.50 -5.43
CA SER A 73 7.08 10.62 -4.52
C SER A 73 8.32 11.44 -4.13
N ASP A 74 9.51 10.85 -4.26
CA ASP A 74 10.81 11.44 -4.02
C ASP A 74 11.45 12.06 -5.28
N THR A 75 10.80 11.96 -6.45
CA THR A 75 11.30 12.55 -7.69
C THR A 75 11.48 14.04 -7.52
N ARG A 76 12.69 14.55 -7.76
CA ARG A 76 12.96 15.98 -7.63
C ARG A 76 12.30 16.78 -8.74
N PRO A 77 12.03 18.07 -8.53
CA PRO A 77 11.60 18.97 -9.59
C PRO A 77 12.67 19.05 -10.68
N GLY A 78 12.30 18.81 -11.93
CA GLY A 78 13.23 18.74 -13.04
C GLY A 78 12.55 18.39 -14.36
N THR A 79 13.33 18.38 -15.43
CA THR A 79 12.87 17.83 -16.71
C THR A 79 13.35 16.40 -16.81
N TYR A 80 12.40 15.48 -16.95
CA TYR A 80 12.63 14.05 -17.11
C TYR A 80 12.04 13.60 -18.45
N TYR A 81 12.23 12.33 -18.77
CA TYR A 81 11.66 11.68 -19.93
C TYR A 81 10.95 10.41 -19.50
N LEU A 82 9.73 10.25 -20.00
CA LEU A 82 9.06 8.96 -19.98
C LEU A 82 9.57 8.15 -21.14
N VAL A 83 10.13 6.99 -20.85
CA VAL A 83 10.65 6.08 -21.87
C VAL A 83 9.80 4.83 -21.88
N ALA A 84 9.18 4.53 -23.02
CA ALA A 84 8.53 3.25 -23.28
C ALA A 84 9.49 2.40 -24.07
N VAL A 85 9.78 1.22 -23.54
CA VAL A 85 10.55 0.21 -24.25
C VAL A 85 9.58 -0.88 -24.65
N ALA A 86 9.28 -0.94 -25.95
CA ALA A 86 8.54 -2.06 -26.54
C ALA A 86 9.33 -3.34 -26.27
N ASP A 87 8.62 -4.41 -25.92
CA ASP A 87 9.25 -5.66 -25.49
C ASP A 87 10.35 -5.45 -24.43
N GLY A 88 10.06 -4.70 -23.37
CA GLY A 88 11.04 -4.36 -22.34
C GLY A 88 11.61 -5.57 -21.58
N ALA A 89 10.97 -6.73 -21.69
CA ALA A 89 11.46 -8.00 -21.18
C ALA A 89 12.36 -8.76 -22.17
N ARG A 90 12.60 -8.22 -23.37
CA ARG A 90 13.38 -8.81 -24.48
C ARG A 90 12.94 -10.23 -24.81
N ARG A 91 11.63 -10.43 -24.97
CA ARG A 91 11.01 -11.73 -25.27
C ARG A 91 10.91 -12.02 -26.77
N ILE A 92 10.98 -11.00 -27.60
CA ILE A 92 10.90 -11.07 -29.05
C ILE A 92 12.27 -10.66 -29.56
N ALA A 93 12.96 -11.57 -30.25
CA ALA A 93 14.19 -11.20 -30.94
C ALA A 93 13.83 -10.36 -32.17
N GLU A 94 14.42 -9.17 -32.27
CA GLU A 94 14.12 -8.22 -33.33
C GLU A 94 15.33 -7.97 -34.24
N GLU A 95 15.07 -7.54 -35.49
CA GLU A 95 16.15 -7.23 -36.44
C GLU A 95 16.98 -6.00 -36.01
N ASP A 96 16.38 -5.10 -35.22
CA ASP A 96 17.02 -3.91 -34.70
C ASP A 96 16.54 -3.60 -33.27
N GLU A 97 17.24 -4.18 -32.31
CA GLU A 97 17.01 -4.03 -30.87
C GLU A 97 17.20 -2.59 -30.34
N GLN A 98 17.71 -1.67 -31.17
CA GLN A 98 17.98 -0.29 -30.75
C GLN A 98 16.80 0.66 -30.99
N ASN A 99 15.75 0.21 -31.69
CA ASN A 99 14.61 1.06 -32.05
C ASN A 99 13.35 0.85 -31.18
N ASN A 100 13.48 0.12 -30.09
CA ASN A 100 12.38 -0.21 -29.17
C ASN A 100 11.97 0.90 -28.22
N ALA A 101 12.81 1.93 -28.10
CA ALA A 101 12.59 3.04 -27.20
C ALA A 101 11.80 4.16 -27.89
N GLY A 102 10.66 4.50 -27.31
CA GLY A 102 9.96 5.75 -27.61
C GLY A 102 9.88 6.60 -26.36
N PHE A 103 10.29 7.86 -26.43
CA PHE A 103 10.27 8.75 -25.28
C PHE A 103 9.27 9.90 -25.43
N ARG A 104 8.98 10.54 -24.30
CA ARG A 104 8.30 11.83 -24.24
C ARG A 104 8.79 12.61 -23.03
N SER A 105 9.13 13.88 -23.22
CA SER A 105 9.51 14.76 -22.11
C SER A 105 8.37 14.91 -21.09
N LEU A 106 8.74 14.89 -19.81
CA LEU A 106 7.87 15.12 -18.67
C LEU A 106 8.51 16.16 -17.75
N GLY A 107 7.83 17.31 -17.57
CA GLY A 107 8.22 18.25 -16.53
C GLY A 107 7.75 17.76 -15.17
N VAL A 108 8.67 17.32 -14.31
CA VAL A 108 8.37 17.06 -12.90
C VAL A 108 8.50 18.37 -12.16
N GLN A 109 7.41 18.85 -11.56
CA GLN A 109 7.40 20.15 -10.89
C GLN A 109 7.46 19.93 -9.38
N ALA A 110 8.13 20.85 -8.66
CA ALA A 110 8.02 20.92 -7.21
C ALA A 110 6.55 20.99 -6.90
N GLY A 111 6.08 20.11 -6.02
CA GLY A 111 4.81 20.34 -5.38
C GLY A 111 4.87 21.74 -4.76
N LEU A 112 4.30 22.74 -5.43
CA LEU A 112 3.76 23.87 -4.72
C LEU A 112 2.72 23.27 -3.78
N PRO A 113 2.64 23.69 -2.50
CA PRO A 113 1.56 23.24 -1.63
C PRO A 113 0.25 23.53 -2.38
N PRO A 114 -0.66 22.54 -2.37
CA PRO A 114 -1.24 21.98 -3.58
C PRO A 114 -2.02 23.01 -4.41
N THR A 115 -1.71 23.07 -5.71
CA THR A 115 -2.66 23.53 -6.73
C THR A 115 -2.78 22.44 -7.80
N GLN A 116 -3.95 21.78 -7.88
CA GLN A 116 -4.31 20.87 -9.00
C GLN A 116 -4.65 21.66 -10.27
N PRO A 117 -4.30 21.18 -11.48
CA PRO A 117 -5.08 21.36 -12.69
C PRO A 117 -6.03 20.16 -12.89
N VAL A 118 -7.33 20.46 -12.89
CA VAL A 118 -8.48 19.65 -13.30
C VAL A 118 -8.25 18.55 -14.36
N THR A 119 -8.74 17.32 -14.12
CA THR A 119 -9.79 16.59 -14.90
C THR A 119 -9.95 15.13 -14.39
N PRO A 120 -11.13 14.48 -14.36
CA PRO A 120 -12.53 14.90 -14.21
C PRO A 120 -13.07 14.65 -12.78
N VAL A 121 -14.19 15.30 -12.44
CA VAL A 121 -14.89 15.16 -11.15
C VAL A 121 -15.31 13.70 -10.92
N ALA A 122 -14.67 13.01 -9.98
CA ALA A 122 -15.30 11.92 -9.24
C ALA A 122 -16.01 12.58 -8.06
N THR A 123 -17.29 12.88 -8.29
CA THR A 123 -18.26 13.18 -7.24
C THR A 123 -18.13 12.10 -6.18
N LEU A 124 -18.06 12.49 -4.91
CA LEU A 124 -18.52 11.61 -3.86
C LEU A 124 -19.95 11.24 -4.25
N THR A 125 -20.17 10.01 -4.72
CA THR A 125 -21.54 9.50 -4.84
C THR A 125 -22.10 9.56 -3.44
N PRO A 126 -23.15 10.39 -3.19
CA PRO A 126 -24.02 10.12 -2.07
C PRO A 126 -24.54 8.69 -2.26
N VAL A 127 -24.91 8.04 -1.17
CA VAL A 127 -25.86 6.92 -1.25
C VAL A 127 -26.96 7.35 -2.23
N PRO A 128 -27.24 6.60 -3.31
CA PRO A 128 -28.22 7.02 -4.29
C PRO A 128 -29.60 7.06 -3.64
N THR A 129 -30.03 8.24 -3.19
CA THR A 129 -31.43 8.60 -3.20
C THR A 129 -31.67 9.25 -4.54
N THR A 130 -32.42 8.54 -5.38
CA THR A 130 -32.91 8.97 -6.69
C THR A 130 -33.17 10.49 -6.77
N PRO A 131 -32.62 11.21 -7.76
CA PRO A 131 -32.96 12.61 -7.99
C PRO A 131 -34.47 12.71 -8.26
N PRO A 132 -35.21 13.61 -7.60
CA PRO A 132 -36.55 13.96 -8.03
C PRO A 132 -36.45 14.70 -9.38
N PRO A 133 -37.46 14.56 -10.26
CA PRO A 133 -37.48 15.22 -11.55
C PRO A 133 -37.38 16.74 -11.43
N SER A 134 -36.73 17.39 -12.40
CA SER A 134 -36.55 18.84 -12.51
C SER A 134 -37.86 19.59 -12.28
N GLY A 135 -37.95 20.29 -11.15
CA GLY A 135 -39.13 21.07 -10.74
C GLY A 135 -39.36 21.18 -9.22
N THR A 136 -38.62 20.45 -8.38
CA THR A 136 -38.76 20.53 -6.92
C THR A 136 -37.84 21.60 -6.31
N ALA A 137 -38.42 22.49 -5.50
CA ALA A 137 -37.66 23.49 -4.74
C ALA A 137 -36.70 22.81 -3.75
N GLN A 138 -35.48 23.33 -3.62
CA GLN A 138 -34.40 22.74 -2.81
C GLN A 138 -33.48 23.84 -2.20
N PRO A 139 -32.97 23.67 -0.97
CA PRO A 139 -32.02 24.60 -0.36
C PRO A 139 -30.63 24.57 -1.03
N ASP A 140 -29.82 25.61 -0.78
CA ASP A 140 -28.45 25.78 -1.29
C ASP A 140 -27.67 26.71 -0.32
N LEU A 141 -26.81 26.16 0.54
CA LEU A 141 -26.18 26.81 1.69
C LEU A 141 -24.76 27.30 1.39
N VAL A 142 -24.64 28.56 1.03
CA VAL A 142 -23.35 29.19 0.71
C VAL A 142 -22.75 29.88 1.94
N VAL A 143 -21.44 29.74 2.17
CA VAL A 143 -20.71 30.59 3.13
C VAL A 143 -20.35 31.91 2.45
N THR A 144 -20.87 33.01 2.96
CA THR A 144 -20.71 34.37 2.39
C THR A 144 -19.63 35.20 3.09
N GLY A 145 -19.08 34.72 4.20
CA GLY A 145 -17.96 35.36 4.87
C GLY A 145 -17.52 34.61 6.13
N VAL A 146 -16.22 34.60 6.39
CA VAL A 146 -15.63 34.07 7.63
C VAL A 146 -14.83 35.19 8.30
N THR A 147 -15.05 35.36 9.61
CA THR A 147 -14.41 36.40 10.42
C THR A 147 -13.83 35.79 11.68
N GLY A 148 -12.65 36.29 12.07
CA GLY A 148 -11.91 35.89 13.25
C GLY A 148 -10.93 37.00 13.65
N PRO A 149 -10.06 36.77 14.65
CA PRO A 149 -9.03 37.74 14.97
C PRO A 149 -8.03 37.88 13.80
N ALA A 150 -7.45 39.07 13.64
CA ALA A 150 -6.44 39.31 12.61
C ALA A 150 -5.13 38.53 12.87
N ALA A 151 -4.84 38.25 14.13
CA ALA A 151 -3.70 37.45 14.54
C ALA A 151 -4.03 36.55 15.74
N ALA A 152 -3.37 35.41 15.81
CA ALA A 152 -3.47 34.45 16.92
C ALA A 152 -2.11 33.81 17.18
N THR A 153 -1.89 33.32 18.39
CA THR A 153 -0.72 32.49 18.72
C THR A 153 -1.11 31.02 18.74
N PRO A 154 -0.21 30.07 18.40
CA PRO A 154 -0.48 28.65 18.58
C PRO A 154 -0.90 28.36 20.04
N GLY A 155 -1.93 27.54 20.22
CA GLY A 155 -2.55 27.25 21.53
C GLY A 155 -3.56 28.30 22.02
N SER A 156 -3.68 29.46 21.38
CA SER A 156 -4.68 30.47 21.79
C SER A 156 -6.10 30.06 21.40
N ARG A 157 -7.05 30.36 22.28
CA ARG A 157 -8.48 30.18 22.03
C ARG A 157 -9.06 31.46 21.42
N VAL A 158 -9.63 31.33 20.23
CA VAL A 158 -10.14 32.45 19.44
C VAL A 158 -11.60 32.25 19.06
N THR A 159 -12.33 33.35 18.90
CA THR A 159 -13.71 33.31 18.38
C THR A 159 -13.67 33.39 16.86
N VAL A 160 -14.31 32.44 16.19
CA VAL A 160 -14.48 32.43 14.74
C VAL A 160 -15.97 32.43 14.41
N SER A 161 -16.34 33.20 13.39
CA SER A 161 -17.73 33.34 12.95
C SER A 161 -17.84 33.16 11.44
N ALA A 162 -18.88 32.48 10.98
CA ALA A 162 -19.20 32.31 9.56
C ALA A 162 -20.63 32.78 9.26
N SER A 163 -20.81 33.49 8.16
CA SER A 163 -22.11 33.93 7.64
C SER A 163 -22.61 32.96 6.57
N VAL A 164 -23.58 32.13 6.90
CA VAL A 164 -24.19 31.13 6.00
C VAL A 164 -25.47 31.70 5.40
N ARG A 165 -25.63 31.60 4.07
CA ARG A 165 -26.81 32.05 3.33
C ARG A 165 -27.45 30.88 2.60
N ASN A 166 -28.76 30.75 2.68
CA ASN A 166 -29.50 29.86 1.80
C ASN A 166 -29.82 30.59 0.48
N ALA A 167 -29.07 30.32 -0.58
CA ALA A 167 -29.25 30.85 -1.94
C ALA A 167 -30.31 30.06 -2.76
N GLY A 168 -30.81 28.94 -2.21
CA GLY A 168 -31.80 28.08 -2.84
C GLY A 168 -33.23 28.64 -2.76
N ASP A 169 -34.19 27.85 -3.23
CA ASP A 169 -35.62 28.20 -3.28
C ASP A 169 -36.50 27.36 -2.33
N ALA A 170 -35.90 26.50 -1.50
CA ALA A 170 -36.57 25.86 -0.37
C ALA A 170 -35.84 26.10 0.95
N THR A 171 -36.55 25.86 2.06
CA THR A 171 -36.00 26.02 3.41
C THR A 171 -35.00 24.89 3.72
N ALA A 172 -33.78 25.26 4.09
CA ALA A 172 -32.79 24.34 4.63
C ALA A 172 -33.20 23.95 6.06
N SER A 173 -33.18 22.65 6.36
CA SER A 173 -33.32 22.17 7.75
C SER A 173 -32.06 22.54 8.55
N TYR A 174 -32.05 22.30 9.86
CA TYR A 174 -30.86 22.61 10.66
C TYR A 174 -29.66 21.75 10.23
N SER A 175 -28.47 22.31 10.35
CA SER A 175 -27.18 21.68 10.01
C SER A 175 -26.09 22.10 10.99
N TYR A 176 -24.84 21.74 10.69
CA TYR A 176 -23.67 22.18 11.45
C TYR A 176 -22.66 22.86 10.54
N THR A 177 -22.16 24.01 10.95
CA THR A 177 -21.05 24.68 10.27
C THR A 177 -19.74 24.27 10.93
N SER A 178 -18.86 23.64 10.16
CA SER A 178 -17.53 23.18 10.59
C SER A 178 -16.49 24.27 10.31
N PHE A 179 -15.46 24.37 11.15
CA PHE A 179 -14.36 25.33 11.04
C PHE A 179 -13.01 24.60 10.95
N TYR A 180 -12.11 25.15 10.14
CA TYR A 180 -10.81 24.57 9.85
C TYR A 180 -9.72 25.65 9.86
N LEU A 181 -8.48 25.25 10.15
CA LEU A 181 -7.28 26.04 9.89
C LEU A 181 -6.59 25.44 8.68
N SER A 182 -6.40 26.28 7.66
CA SER A 182 -5.80 25.89 6.38
C SER A 182 -4.60 26.76 6.05
N ALA A 183 -3.67 26.20 5.28
CA ALA A 183 -2.59 26.94 4.66
C ALA A 183 -3.06 27.76 3.44
N ASP A 184 -4.25 27.47 2.92
CA ASP A 184 -4.83 28.09 1.73
C ASP A 184 -6.32 28.46 1.95
N PRO A 185 -6.98 29.19 1.04
CA PRO A 185 -8.34 29.67 1.27
C PRO A 185 -9.44 28.62 1.03
N THR A 186 -9.09 27.38 0.70
CA THR A 186 -10.04 26.29 0.41
C THR A 186 -10.19 25.34 1.61
N VAL A 187 -11.20 24.47 1.57
CA VAL A 187 -11.38 23.41 2.57
C VAL A 187 -11.06 22.07 1.92
N ASP A 188 -10.04 21.37 2.41
CA ASP A 188 -9.64 20.04 1.94
C ASP A 188 -9.23 19.08 3.08
N ALA A 189 -8.74 17.89 2.72
CA ALA A 189 -8.39 16.84 3.68
C ALA A 189 -7.08 17.10 4.46
N ALA A 190 -6.25 18.04 4.03
CA ALA A 190 -5.02 18.43 4.71
C ALA A 190 -5.27 19.47 5.81
N ASP A 191 -6.47 20.06 5.86
CA ASP A 191 -6.81 21.10 6.82
C ASP A 191 -7.00 20.57 8.24
N SER A 192 -6.57 21.39 9.20
CA SER A 192 -6.75 21.09 10.61
C SER A 192 -8.17 21.44 11.06
N TYR A 193 -8.98 20.44 11.35
CA TYR A 193 -10.32 20.64 11.90
C TYR A 193 -10.27 21.29 13.29
N LEU A 194 -10.97 22.42 13.44
CA LEU A 194 -10.96 23.22 14.67
C LEU A 194 -12.23 23.04 15.53
N GLY A 195 -13.32 22.59 14.93
CA GLY A 195 -14.61 22.40 15.62
C GLY A 195 -15.81 22.71 14.73
N ARG A 196 -17.01 22.63 15.30
CA ARG A 196 -18.27 22.93 14.60
C ARG A 196 -19.26 23.64 15.50
N THR A 197 -20.22 24.33 14.90
CA THR A 197 -21.31 25.01 15.59
C THR A 197 -22.66 24.71 14.94
N TYR A 198 -23.73 24.81 15.72
CA TYR A 198 -25.09 24.54 15.27
C TYR A 198 -25.61 25.69 14.40
N THR A 199 -26.13 25.34 13.22
CA THR A 199 -26.81 26.25 12.31
C THR A 199 -28.28 25.85 12.25
N SER A 200 -29.18 26.69 12.74
CA SER A 200 -30.62 26.40 12.69
C SER A 200 -31.15 26.33 11.24
N SER A 201 -32.45 26.11 11.05
CA SER A 201 -33.04 26.15 9.70
C SER A 201 -32.96 27.55 9.07
N LEU A 202 -32.75 27.61 7.75
CA LEU A 202 -32.66 28.84 6.95
C LEU A 202 -33.71 28.80 5.85
N THR A 203 -34.65 29.75 5.83
CA THR A 203 -35.56 29.92 4.68
C THR A 203 -34.79 30.42 3.46
N ALA A 204 -35.31 30.16 2.26
CA ALA A 204 -34.75 30.67 1.00
C ALA A 204 -34.44 32.17 1.07
N GLY A 205 -33.24 32.56 0.66
CA GLY A 205 -32.73 33.93 0.66
C GLY A 205 -32.20 34.45 2.01
N SER A 206 -32.48 33.79 3.13
CA SER A 206 -32.04 34.21 4.47
C SER A 206 -30.57 33.91 4.72
N SER A 207 -29.92 34.73 5.55
CA SER A 207 -28.55 34.52 6.02
C SER A 207 -28.49 34.49 7.55
N ARG A 208 -27.52 33.77 8.10
CA ARG A 208 -27.24 33.75 9.54
C ARG A 208 -25.76 33.64 9.80
N THR A 209 -25.28 34.44 10.74
CA THR A 209 -23.93 34.30 11.29
C THR A 209 -23.95 33.34 12.48
N VAL A 210 -23.06 32.37 12.47
CA VAL A 210 -22.83 31.43 13.57
C VAL A 210 -21.40 31.57 14.06
N SER A 211 -21.19 31.41 15.36
CA SER A 211 -19.88 31.58 15.99
C SER A 211 -19.51 30.37 16.85
N ALA A 212 -18.20 30.13 16.97
CA ALA A 212 -17.62 29.12 17.84
C ALA A 212 -16.33 29.64 18.49
N PHE A 213 -16.02 29.12 19.68
CA PHE A 213 -14.67 29.22 20.22
C PHE A 213 -13.85 28.03 19.73
N VAL A 214 -12.74 28.31 19.06
CA VAL A 214 -11.81 27.31 18.52
C VAL A 214 -10.41 27.57 19.05
N THR A 215 -9.58 26.52 19.10
CA THR A 215 -8.19 26.63 19.55
C THR A 215 -7.25 26.46 18.36
N ILE A 216 -6.29 27.37 18.19
CA ILE A 216 -5.26 27.20 17.16
C ILE A 216 -4.34 26.05 17.58
N PRO A 217 -4.10 25.02 16.75
CA PRO A 217 -3.26 23.88 17.10
C PRO A 217 -1.87 24.28 17.57
N LEU A 218 -1.37 23.61 18.61
CA LEU A 218 0.01 23.75 19.06
C LEU A 218 0.96 23.24 17.96
N GLY A 219 2.11 23.90 17.78
CA GLY A 219 3.05 23.58 16.71
C GLY A 219 2.69 24.18 15.35
N THR A 220 1.57 24.92 15.22
CA THR A 220 1.30 25.71 14.01
C THR A 220 2.45 26.70 13.79
N GLY A 221 3.15 26.56 12.66
CA GLY A 221 4.24 27.46 12.29
C GLY A 221 3.78 28.92 12.22
N GLY A 222 4.64 29.86 12.61
CA GLY A 222 4.36 31.28 12.43
C GLY A 222 4.23 31.62 10.93
N GLY A 223 3.24 32.43 10.56
CA GLY A 223 2.97 32.73 9.16
C GLY A 223 1.52 33.12 8.87
N SER A 224 1.21 33.41 7.61
CA SER A 224 -0.15 33.68 7.14
C SER A 224 -0.89 32.38 6.89
N MET A 225 -2.09 32.25 7.46
CA MET A 225 -2.98 31.08 7.37
C MET A 225 -4.42 31.56 7.06
N TYR A 226 -5.33 30.61 6.88
CA TYR A 226 -6.75 30.87 6.66
C TYR A 226 -7.62 30.14 7.67
N LEU A 227 -8.63 30.84 8.18
CA LEU A 227 -9.76 30.25 8.89
C LEU A 227 -10.84 29.93 7.87
N CYS A 228 -11.11 28.66 7.66
CA CYS A 228 -12.10 28.20 6.70
C CYS A 228 -13.37 27.71 7.43
N ALA A 229 -14.51 27.82 6.77
CA ALA A 229 -15.79 27.31 7.24
C ALA A 229 -16.49 26.52 6.15
N LEU A 230 -17.15 25.43 6.55
CA LEU A 230 -17.98 24.58 5.69
C LEU A 230 -19.41 24.56 6.25
N ALA A 231 -20.35 25.15 5.52
CA ALA A 231 -21.77 25.01 5.80
C ALA A 231 -22.20 23.56 5.60
N ASP A 232 -23.11 23.09 6.47
CA ASP A 232 -23.52 21.68 6.53
C ASP A 232 -22.34 20.68 6.45
N GLY A 233 -21.30 20.88 7.27
CA GLY A 233 -20.14 20.00 7.33
C GLY A 233 -20.42 18.56 7.83
N THR A 234 -21.69 18.17 7.95
CA THR A 234 -22.15 16.80 8.21
C THR A 234 -22.92 16.19 7.04
N ALA A 235 -23.07 16.89 5.92
CA ALA A 235 -23.82 16.49 4.73
C ALA A 235 -25.25 16.01 5.07
N ARG A 236 -25.96 16.78 5.90
CA ARG A 236 -27.29 16.46 6.42
C ARG A 236 -28.41 17.02 5.54
N VAL A 237 -28.18 18.18 4.93
CA VAL A 237 -29.12 18.87 4.06
C VAL A 237 -28.70 18.54 2.64
N VAL A 238 -29.63 18.03 1.84
CA VAL A 238 -29.38 17.75 0.42
C VAL A 238 -29.62 19.04 -0.36
N GLU A 239 -28.60 19.52 -1.06
CA GLU A 239 -28.52 20.88 -1.60
C GLU A 239 -28.56 20.91 -3.13
N LYS A 240 -28.91 22.06 -3.72
CA LYS A 240 -28.88 22.20 -5.19
C LYS A 240 -27.47 22.14 -5.75
N ASP A 241 -26.53 22.67 -4.99
CA ASP A 241 -25.11 22.75 -5.32
C ASP A 241 -24.35 22.39 -4.05
N GLU A 242 -23.75 21.20 -4.03
CA GLU A 242 -23.01 20.70 -2.88
C GLU A 242 -21.56 21.23 -2.84
N ASP A 243 -21.13 21.94 -3.90
CA ASP A 243 -19.73 22.34 -4.08
C ASP A 243 -19.46 23.78 -3.59
N ASN A 244 -20.49 24.55 -3.24
CA ASN A 244 -20.38 25.97 -2.89
C ASN A 244 -20.50 26.29 -1.38
N ASN A 245 -20.45 25.25 -0.54
CA ASN A 245 -20.70 25.34 0.90
C ASN A 245 -19.52 25.89 1.71
N THR A 246 -18.42 26.33 1.07
CA THR A 246 -17.18 26.72 1.74
C THR A 246 -16.90 28.21 1.67
N GLY A 247 -16.13 28.72 2.63
CA GLY A 247 -15.60 30.09 2.61
C GLY A 247 -14.46 30.26 3.61
N SER A 248 -13.67 31.33 3.47
CA SER A 248 -12.47 31.54 4.29
C SER A 248 -12.21 33.01 4.66
N GLY A 249 -11.38 33.21 5.68
CA GLY A 249 -10.90 34.50 6.15
C GLY A 249 -9.44 34.41 6.60
N SER A 250 -8.64 35.46 6.37
CA SER A 250 -7.21 35.46 6.68
C SER A 250 -6.92 35.52 8.19
N LEU A 251 -5.88 34.81 8.62
CA LEU A 251 -5.36 34.82 9.99
C LEU A 251 -3.82 34.87 9.97
N THR A 252 -3.20 35.70 10.81
CA THR A 252 -1.74 35.68 11.00
C THR A 252 -1.36 34.93 12.26
N ILE A 253 -0.57 33.87 12.15
CA ILE A 253 0.01 33.16 13.28
C ILE A 253 1.30 33.84 13.71
N GLN A 254 1.33 34.38 14.92
CA GLN A 254 2.52 35.02 15.47
C GLN A 254 3.52 33.95 15.93
N GLY A 255 4.72 33.97 15.37
CA GLY A 255 5.82 33.07 15.76
C GLY A 255 6.31 33.36 17.18
N SER A 256 6.60 32.30 17.94
CA SER A 256 7.14 32.40 19.30
C SER A 256 8.61 32.84 19.27
N THR A 257 8.90 34.05 19.77
CA THR A 257 10.26 34.47 20.16
C THR A 257 10.33 34.91 21.62
N GLN A 258 9.57 34.27 22.52
CA GLN A 258 9.59 34.62 23.94
C GLN A 258 10.04 33.42 24.79
N PRO A 259 10.97 33.62 25.76
CA PRO A 259 11.27 32.59 26.74
C PRO A 259 9.98 32.22 27.45
N THR A 260 9.73 30.92 27.57
CA THR A 260 8.56 30.33 28.22
C THR A 260 8.32 30.99 29.58
N PRO A 261 7.27 31.81 29.75
CA PRO A 261 6.62 31.88 31.04
C PRO A 261 5.85 30.56 31.16
N SER A 262 6.15 29.77 32.18
CA SER A 262 5.18 28.78 32.67
C SER A 262 3.94 29.57 33.06
N SER A 263 2.94 29.58 32.18
CA SER A 263 1.60 30.07 32.47
C SER A 263 0.77 28.85 32.78
N THR A 264 0.95 28.35 34.02
CA THR A 264 -0.07 27.56 34.68
C THR A 264 -1.41 28.25 34.45
N LEU A 265 -2.45 27.53 34.06
CA LEU A 265 -3.81 28.05 34.07
C LEU A 265 -4.25 28.24 35.52
N THR A 266 -3.68 29.23 36.21
CA THR A 266 -4.31 29.82 37.39
C THR A 266 -5.54 30.58 36.89
N PRO A 267 -6.74 30.30 37.43
CA PRO A 267 -7.91 31.11 37.14
C PRO A 267 -7.58 32.59 37.39
N VAL A 268 -7.97 33.46 36.46
CA VAL A 268 -7.92 34.90 36.72
C VAL A 268 -8.85 35.18 37.89
N PRO A 269 -8.37 35.76 39.00
CA PRO A 269 -9.21 35.99 40.17
C PRO A 269 -10.34 36.94 39.78
N THR A 270 -11.59 36.49 39.92
CA THR A 270 -12.64 37.44 40.25
C THR A 270 -12.26 37.99 41.62
N THR A 271 -11.91 39.27 41.67
CA THR A 271 -11.52 40.07 42.86
C THR A 271 -11.63 39.31 44.20
N PRO A 272 -10.52 39.06 44.93
CA PRO A 272 -10.56 38.36 46.21
C PRO A 272 -11.55 39.06 47.13
N PRO A 273 -12.56 38.37 47.68
CA PRO A 273 -13.43 38.97 48.67
C PRO A 273 -12.60 39.35 49.91
N PRO A 274 -13.01 40.38 50.66
CA PRO A 274 -12.26 40.84 51.83
C PRO A 274 -12.00 39.69 52.81
N SER A 275 -10.76 39.62 53.31
CA SER A 275 -10.30 38.70 54.35
C SER A 275 -11.33 38.61 55.50
N GLY A 276 -11.89 37.41 55.73
CA GLY A 276 -12.83 37.13 56.82
C GLY A 276 -14.22 36.61 56.41
N THR A 277 -14.54 36.50 55.11
CA THR A 277 -15.79 35.87 54.65
C THR A 277 -15.63 34.36 54.50
N ALA A 278 -16.51 33.57 55.11
CA ALA A 278 -16.52 32.11 54.96
C ALA A 278 -16.77 31.70 53.50
N GLN A 279 -15.88 30.87 52.92
CA GLN A 279 -15.89 30.45 51.52
C GLN A 279 -15.71 28.92 51.38
N PRO A 280 -16.21 28.33 50.27
CA PRO A 280 -15.92 26.95 49.90
C PRO A 280 -14.44 26.81 49.43
N ASP A 281 -13.92 25.58 49.40
CA ASP A 281 -12.55 25.27 48.98
C ASP A 281 -12.49 23.84 48.39
N LEU A 282 -12.51 23.71 47.06
CA LEU A 282 -12.66 22.47 46.31
C LEU A 282 -11.31 21.88 45.91
N VAL A 283 -10.84 20.91 46.71
CA VAL A 283 -9.57 20.23 46.47
C VAL A 283 -9.80 18.90 45.76
N VAL A 284 -9.00 18.60 44.74
CA VAL A 284 -8.93 17.23 44.18
C VAL A 284 -8.06 16.37 45.10
N THR A 285 -8.66 15.44 45.82
CA THR A 285 -7.97 14.61 46.85
C THR A 285 -7.58 13.22 46.36
N GLY A 286 -8.01 12.83 45.16
CA GLY A 286 -7.58 11.57 44.55
C GLY A 286 -7.85 11.52 43.07
N VAL A 287 -6.89 10.99 42.31
CA VAL A 287 -6.99 10.69 40.88
C VAL A 287 -6.53 9.26 40.67
N SER A 288 -7.31 8.46 39.94
CA SER A 288 -6.97 7.08 39.61
C SER A 288 -7.26 6.79 38.14
N ALA A 289 -6.28 6.18 37.47
CA ALA A 289 -6.31 5.81 36.06
C ALA A 289 -5.48 4.53 35.83
N PRO A 290 -5.65 3.84 34.69
CA PRO A 290 -4.71 2.81 34.25
C PRO A 290 -3.28 3.37 34.15
N SER A 291 -2.28 2.55 34.46
CA SER A 291 -0.87 2.92 34.36
C SER A 291 -0.37 3.01 32.92
N SER A 292 -1.08 2.41 31.96
CA SER A 292 -0.76 2.44 30.53
C SER A 292 -2.02 2.31 29.68
N ALA A 293 -1.99 2.88 28.48
CA ALA A 293 -3.02 2.72 27.46
C ALA A 293 -2.48 3.06 26.06
N SER A 294 -3.13 2.55 25.03
CA SER A 294 -2.78 2.82 23.63
C SER A 294 -3.32 4.18 23.18
N SER A 295 -2.69 4.79 22.18
CA SER A 295 -3.27 5.97 21.53
C SER A 295 -4.63 5.61 20.92
N GLY A 296 -5.64 6.47 21.09
CA GLY A 296 -7.01 6.19 20.68
C GLY A 296 -7.81 5.31 21.64
N GLU A 297 -7.19 4.73 22.67
CA GLU A 297 -7.87 3.84 23.61
C GLU A 297 -8.84 4.60 24.53
N ARG A 298 -9.96 3.96 24.86
CA ARG A 298 -10.96 4.49 25.80
C ARG A 298 -10.69 3.96 27.21
N ILE A 299 -10.37 4.86 28.13
CA ILE A 299 -10.02 4.52 29.52
C ILE A 299 -10.94 5.20 30.53
N ALA A 300 -11.02 4.62 31.73
CA ALA A 300 -11.73 5.22 32.85
C ALA A 300 -10.77 6.07 33.69
N LEU A 301 -11.12 7.34 33.89
CA LEU A 301 -10.43 8.27 34.76
C LEU A 301 -11.35 8.63 35.94
N VAL A 302 -10.88 8.32 37.15
CA VAL A 302 -11.63 8.53 38.39
C VAL A 302 -11.01 9.69 39.16
N SER A 303 -11.85 10.60 39.64
CA SER A 303 -11.43 11.74 40.46
C SER A 303 -12.30 11.87 41.70
N THR A 304 -11.71 12.27 42.82
CA THR A 304 -12.40 12.63 44.06
C THR A 304 -12.17 14.10 44.36
N VAL A 305 -13.25 14.88 44.42
CA VAL A 305 -13.24 16.30 44.80
C VAL A 305 -13.82 16.44 46.20
N GLN A 306 -13.15 17.20 47.07
CA GLN A 306 -13.60 17.48 48.44
C GLN A 306 -13.75 18.98 48.65
N ASN A 307 -14.84 19.40 49.29
CA ASN A 307 -14.93 20.76 49.81
C ASN A 307 -14.29 20.83 51.20
N THR A 308 -13.08 21.38 51.30
CA THR A 308 -12.34 21.60 52.55
C THR A 308 -12.68 22.95 53.21
N GLY A 309 -13.50 23.76 52.56
CA GLY A 309 -13.91 25.09 53.01
C GLY A 309 -14.98 25.04 54.11
N SER A 310 -15.36 26.23 54.57
CA SER A 310 -16.26 26.40 55.73
C SER A 310 -17.74 26.57 55.34
N VAL A 311 -18.04 26.72 54.05
CA VAL A 311 -19.42 26.81 53.52
C VAL A 311 -19.62 25.86 52.34
N SER A 312 -20.89 25.57 52.02
CA SER A 312 -21.24 24.67 50.91
C SER A 312 -20.81 25.25 49.55
N ALA A 313 -20.09 24.45 48.77
CA ALA A 313 -19.82 24.73 47.37
C ALA A 313 -21.05 24.43 46.51
N SER A 314 -21.38 25.33 45.58
CA SER A 314 -22.42 25.05 44.58
C SER A 314 -21.92 24.03 43.55
N TYR A 315 -22.79 23.56 42.64
CA TYR A 315 -22.36 22.62 41.61
C TYR A 315 -21.26 23.21 40.71
N SER A 316 -20.39 22.36 40.18
CA SER A 316 -19.32 22.76 39.25
C SER A 316 -19.05 21.68 38.22
N TYR A 317 -18.07 21.91 37.35
CA TYR A 317 -17.61 20.91 36.39
C TYR A 317 -16.15 20.56 36.65
N THR A 318 -15.87 19.27 36.74
CA THR A 318 -14.50 18.76 36.82
C THR A 318 -13.98 18.50 35.42
N TYR A 319 -12.86 19.11 35.05
CA TYR A 319 -12.25 19.02 33.72
C TYR A 319 -11.09 18.02 33.74
N PHE A 320 -10.86 17.36 32.60
CA PHE A 320 -9.82 16.36 32.41
C PHE A 320 -8.92 16.73 31.24
N TYR A 321 -7.61 16.56 31.41
CA TYR A 321 -6.59 16.90 30.42
C TYR A 321 -5.52 15.80 30.32
N LEU A 322 -4.89 15.68 29.15
CA LEU A 322 -3.63 14.96 28.96
C LEU A 322 -2.50 15.99 28.89
N SER A 323 -1.49 15.83 29.74
CA SER A 323 -0.33 16.72 29.87
C SER A 323 0.98 15.95 29.80
N GLN A 324 2.06 16.64 29.47
CA GLN A 324 3.43 16.14 29.63
C GLN A 324 3.97 16.31 31.05
N ASP A 325 3.30 17.10 31.90
CA ASP A 325 3.71 17.35 33.27
C ASP A 325 2.52 17.32 34.25
N THR A 326 2.78 17.60 35.53
CA THR A 326 1.76 17.51 36.58
C THR A 326 0.83 18.72 36.67
N THR A 327 1.09 19.77 35.88
CA THR A 327 0.35 21.02 35.89
C THR A 327 -0.68 21.05 34.76
N ILE A 328 -1.55 22.07 34.78
CA ILE A 328 -2.47 22.31 33.68
C ILE A 328 -2.14 23.67 33.06
N ASP A 329 -1.80 23.68 31.78
CA ASP A 329 -1.54 24.88 30.99
C ASP A 329 -2.24 24.83 29.62
N THR A 330 -2.02 25.86 28.78
CA THR A 330 -2.63 25.94 27.45
C THR A 330 -2.07 24.95 26.43
N GLY A 331 -0.96 24.30 26.77
CA GLY A 331 -0.32 23.22 26.02
C GLY A 331 -1.01 21.86 26.16
N ASP A 332 -1.87 21.71 27.17
CA ASP A 332 -2.48 20.43 27.50
C ASP A 332 -3.72 20.10 26.67
N THR A 333 -3.92 18.81 26.40
CA THR A 333 -5.03 18.34 25.58
C THR A 333 -6.26 18.10 26.42
N TYR A 334 -7.32 18.89 26.20
CA TYR A 334 -8.61 18.70 26.87
C TYR A 334 -9.30 17.39 26.46
N LEU A 335 -9.62 16.54 27.43
CA LEU A 335 -10.22 15.22 27.23
C LEU A 335 -11.72 15.19 27.54
N GLY A 336 -12.25 16.22 28.20
CA GLY A 336 -13.67 16.33 28.54
C GLY A 336 -13.91 16.84 29.95
N ARG A 337 -15.18 16.84 30.35
CA ARG A 337 -15.61 17.28 31.69
C ARG A 337 -16.79 16.46 32.19
N ILE A 338 -16.93 16.40 33.52
CA ILE A 338 -18.06 15.77 34.19
C ILE A 338 -18.70 16.72 35.20
N TYR A 339 -20.02 16.58 35.39
CA TYR A 339 -20.77 17.36 36.37
C TYR A 339 -20.46 16.90 37.80
N THR A 340 -20.17 17.85 38.67
CA THR A 340 -19.96 17.63 40.10
C THR A 340 -21.05 18.38 40.87
N SER A 341 -21.89 17.63 41.60
CA SER A 341 -22.96 18.18 42.42
C SER A 341 -22.41 19.03 43.56
N SER A 342 -23.25 19.92 44.12
CA SER A 342 -22.90 20.72 45.30
C SER A 342 -22.33 19.88 46.45
N LEU A 343 -21.35 20.42 47.16
CA LEU A 343 -20.64 19.76 48.25
C LEU A 343 -20.75 20.59 49.54
N ALA A 344 -21.29 19.98 50.60
CA ALA A 344 -21.27 20.58 51.94
C ALA A 344 -19.83 20.64 52.49
N PRO A 345 -19.54 21.47 53.51
CA PRO A 345 -18.24 21.50 54.18
C PRO A 345 -17.78 20.10 54.62
N GLY A 346 -16.56 19.72 54.26
CA GLY A 346 -15.95 18.41 54.54
C GLY A 346 -16.43 17.26 53.64
N ALA A 347 -17.47 17.44 52.82
CA ALA A 347 -17.99 16.38 51.97
C ALA A 347 -17.14 16.19 50.70
N SER A 348 -17.08 14.94 50.23
CA SER A 348 -16.39 14.56 48.99
C SER A 348 -17.33 13.92 47.98
N LYS A 349 -17.02 14.09 46.69
CA LYS A 349 -17.69 13.42 45.58
C LYS A 349 -16.64 12.75 44.70
N THR A 350 -16.80 11.44 44.51
CA THR A 350 -16.04 10.69 43.50
C THR A 350 -16.85 10.64 42.20
N VAL A 351 -16.19 10.96 41.09
CA VAL A 351 -16.72 10.92 39.73
C VAL A 351 -15.82 10.02 38.88
N SER A 352 -16.44 9.28 37.96
CA SER A 352 -15.73 8.44 36.98
C SER A 352 -16.14 8.87 35.59
N TYR A 353 -15.16 9.20 34.74
CA TYR A 353 -15.37 9.65 33.38
C TYR A 353 -14.62 8.77 32.40
N SER A 354 -15.29 8.38 31.32
CA SER A 354 -14.71 7.54 30.29
C SER A 354 -14.16 8.44 29.18
N ILE A 355 -12.84 8.65 29.22
CA ILE A 355 -12.08 9.48 28.27
C ILE A 355 -11.55 8.62 27.12
N THR A 356 -11.20 9.26 26.01
CA THR A 356 -10.49 8.62 24.89
C THR A 356 -9.18 9.35 24.72
N LEU A 357 -8.05 8.63 24.77
CA LEU A 357 -6.75 9.22 24.48
C LEU A 357 -6.74 9.67 23.01
N PRO A 358 -6.22 10.85 22.67
CA PRO A 358 -6.17 11.31 21.28
C PRO A 358 -5.46 10.27 20.39
N SER A 359 -6.06 9.99 19.23
CA SER A 359 -5.40 9.18 18.20
C SER A 359 -4.16 9.90 17.68
N GLY A 360 -3.06 9.18 17.50
CA GLY A 360 -1.76 9.74 17.11
C GLY A 360 -0.95 10.32 18.27
N THR A 361 -1.37 10.13 19.53
CA THR A 361 -0.53 10.48 20.69
C THR A 361 0.75 9.64 20.64
N PRO A 362 1.95 10.26 20.54
CA PRO A 362 3.20 9.52 20.47
C PRO A 362 3.43 8.68 21.73
N ALA A 363 4.12 7.55 21.56
CA ALA A 363 4.51 6.73 22.69
C ALA A 363 5.36 7.55 23.69
N GLY A 364 5.05 7.44 24.99
CA GLY A 364 5.72 8.22 26.02
C GLY A 364 5.02 8.23 27.37
N SER A 365 5.61 8.91 28.34
CA SER A 365 5.01 9.13 29.67
C SER A 365 4.26 10.45 29.69
N TYR A 366 3.03 10.42 30.20
CA TYR A 366 2.13 11.57 30.29
C TYR A 366 1.44 11.59 31.66
N HIS A 367 0.71 12.66 31.92
CA HIS A 367 -0.14 12.85 33.09
C HIS A 367 -1.59 13.09 32.67
N LEU A 368 -2.51 12.42 33.35
CA LEU A 368 -3.94 12.69 33.29
C LEU A 368 -4.28 13.68 34.39
N CYS A 369 -4.34 14.96 34.03
CA CYS A 369 -4.59 16.05 34.96
C CYS A 369 -6.10 16.28 35.12
N VAL A 370 -6.50 16.58 36.36
CA VAL A 370 -7.89 16.82 36.75
C VAL A 370 -7.99 18.16 37.45
N MET A 371 -8.96 18.97 37.05
CA MET A 371 -9.22 20.29 37.63
C MET A 371 -10.64 20.34 38.20
N ALA A 372 -10.77 20.47 39.51
CA ALA A 372 -12.03 20.81 40.15
C ALA A 372 -12.45 22.23 39.77
N ASP A 373 -13.76 22.43 39.59
CA ASP A 373 -14.34 23.70 39.13
C ASP A 373 -13.56 24.39 38.00
N GLY A 374 -13.31 23.68 36.90
CA GLY A 374 -12.50 24.23 35.79
C GLY A 374 -13.13 25.44 35.05
N THR A 375 -14.29 25.92 35.49
CA THR A 375 -14.90 27.19 35.03
C THR A 375 -14.69 28.35 36.00
N ALA A 376 -14.07 28.12 37.16
CA ALA A 376 -13.99 29.07 38.28
C ALA A 376 -15.37 29.68 38.60
N ARG A 377 -16.40 28.82 38.64
CA ARG A 377 -17.79 29.21 38.88
C ARG A 377 -18.05 29.43 40.37
N VAL A 378 -17.36 28.68 41.21
CA VAL A 378 -17.38 28.76 42.66
C VAL A 378 -16.20 29.65 43.04
N GLY A 379 -16.46 30.78 43.70
CA GLY A 379 -15.38 31.58 44.28
C GLY A 379 -14.88 30.90 45.55
N GLU A 380 -13.60 30.57 45.59
CA GLU A 380 -13.01 29.69 46.60
C GLU A 380 -12.05 30.44 47.52
N SER A 381 -11.78 29.89 48.72
CA SER A 381 -10.74 30.46 49.59
C SER A 381 -9.32 30.24 49.06
N HIS A 382 -9.13 29.19 48.25
CA HIS A 382 -7.89 28.87 47.55
C HIS A 382 -8.24 28.40 46.15
N GLU A 383 -7.76 29.11 45.13
CA GLU A 383 -8.04 28.79 43.72
C GLU A 383 -6.87 28.00 43.09
N ASP A 384 -5.80 27.77 43.86
CA ASP A 384 -4.54 27.18 43.43
C ASP A 384 -4.39 25.70 43.83
N ASN A 385 -5.35 25.13 44.56
CA ASN A 385 -5.33 23.75 45.05
C ASN A 385 -6.37 22.82 44.36
N ASN A 386 -6.91 23.26 43.22
CA ASN A 386 -7.97 22.55 42.49
C ASN A 386 -7.44 21.47 41.52
N VAL A 387 -6.12 21.30 41.40
CA VAL A 387 -5.49 20.44 40.38
C VAL A 387 -4.76 19.26 41.01
N ALA A 388 -4.98 18.07 40.45
CA ALA A 388 -4.17 16.88 40.72
C ALA A 388 -4.04 16.03 39.45
N SER A 389 -3.07 15.11 39.40
CA SER A 389 -2.85 14.26 38.24
C SER A 389 -2.50 12.81 38.62
N ALA A 390 -2.66 11.92 37.64
CA ALA A 390 -2.15 10.54 37.69
C ALA A 390 -1.28 10.27 36.46
N GLY A 391 -0.13 9.62 36.63
CA GLY A 391 0.75 9.25 35.52
C GLY A 391 0.15 8.13 34.66
N ILE A 392 0.40 8.19 33.35
CA ILE A 392 0.03 7.16 32.37
C ILE A 392 1.14 7.00 31.32
N THR A 393 1.43 5.77 30.91
CA THR A 393 2.30 5.47 29.76
C THR A 393 1.45 5.25 28.52
N VAL A 394 1.61 6.11 27.50
CA VAL A 394 0.96 5.93 26.20
C VAL A 394 1.87 5.05 25.34
N THR A 395 1.34 3.95 24.79
CA THR A 395 2.13 2.99 24.00
C THR A 395 2.21 3.31 22.50
N GLY A 396 1.65 4.45 22.07
CA GLY A 396 1.57 4.84 20.66
C GLY A 396 0.37 4.24 19.93
N LEU A 397 0.34 4.37 18.60
CA LEU A 397 -0.67 3.71 17.76
C LEU A 397 -0.39 2.20 17.73
N PRO A 398 -1.41 1.34 17.88
CA PRO A 398 -1.23 -0.09 17.76
C PRO A 398 -0.98 -0.45 16.29
N LEU A 399 0.27 -0.80 15.96
CA LEU A 399 0.70 -1.18 14.62
C LEU A 399 1.29 -2.61 14.60
N PRO A 400 1.19 -3.32 13.47
CA PRO A 400 1.93 -4.56 13.23
C PRO A 400 3.45 -4.34 13.13
N ASP A 401 4.21 -5.43 13.12
CA ASP A 401 5.68 -5.44 12.91
C ASP A 401 6.06 -6.80 12.31
N LEU A 402 6.21 -6.89 11.00
CA LEU A 402 6.42 -8.12 10.23
C LEU A 402 7.91 -8.45 10.14
N VAL A 403 8.40 -9.10 11.18
CA VAL A 403 9.78 -9.58 11.24
C VAL A 403 9.98 -10.82 10.37
N ALA A 404 10.87 -10.75 9.38
CA ALA A 404 11.36 -11.95 8.70
C ALA A 404 12.35 -12.71 9.60
N VAL A 405 12.05 -13.97 9.90
CA VAL A 405 12.80 -14.77 10.87
C VAL A 405 13.88 -15.60 10.18
N SER A 406 13.54 -16.23 9.06
CA SER A 406 14.46 -17.10 8.32
C SER A 406 14.01 -17.34 6.89
N VAL A 407 14.96 -17.69 6.04
CA VAL A 407 14.72 -18.23 4.69
C VAL A 407 15.73 -19.35 4.41
N THR A 408 15.26 -20.41 3.76
CA THR A 408 16.03 -21.62 3.47
C THR A 408 15.73 -22.11 2.06
N GLY A 409 16.73 -22.72 1.42
CA GLY A 409 16.66 -23.28 0.08
C GLY A 409 17.78 -24.30 -0.15
N PRO A 410 17.88 -24.89 -1.35
CA PRO A 410 18.93 -25.84 -1.66
C PRO A 410 20.31 -25.18 -1.72
N ALA A 411 21.37 -25.99 -1.54
CA ALA A 411 22.75 -25.52 -1.56
C ALA A 411 23.29 -25.24 -2.98
N THR A 412 22.65 -25.78 -4.01
CA THR A 412 23.08 -25.65 -5.41
C THR A 412 21.88 -25.45 -6.32
N SER A 413 22.10 -24.72 -7.41
CA SER A 413 21.18 -24.64 -8.56
C SER A 413 21.97 -24.23 -9.81
N SER A 414 21.26 -23.99 -10.90
CA SER A 414 21.78 -23.47 -12.17
C SER A 414 20.86 -22.38 -12.69
N PRO A 415 21.29 -21.55 -13.65
CA PRO A 415 20.40 -20.60 -14.31
C PRO A 415 19.19 -21.29 -14.96
N GLY A 416 18.00 -20.80 -14.66
CA GLY A 416 16.71 -21.42 -14.97
C GLY A 416 16.28 -22.54 -14.01
N GLY A 417 17.14 -22.99 -13.09
CA GLY A 417 16.80 -24.02 -12.13
C GLY A 417 15.64 -23.59 -11.24
N ILE A 418 14.68 -24.50 -11.03
CA ILE A 418 13.57 -24.31 -10.09
C ILE A 418 14.00 -24.83 -8.73
N ILE A 419 13.88 -23.99 -7.71
CA ILE A 419 14.26 -24.31 -6.34
C ILE A 419 13.04 -24.23 -5.42
N SER A 420 13.00 -25.11 -4.41
CA SER A 420 12.06 -24.99 -3.30
C SER A 420 12.61 -24.03 -2.26
N VAL A 421 11.78 -23.10 -1.80
CA VAL A 421 12.11 -22.13 -0.75
C VAL A 421 11.12 -22.25 0.38
N GLN A 422 11.63 -22.17 1.61
CA GLN A 422 10.83 -22.05 2.81
C GLN A 422 11.31 -20.86 3.64
N ALA A 423 10.37 -20.05 4.10
CA ALA A 423 10.66 -18.89 4.92
C ALA A 423 9.69 -18.76 6.09
N THR A 424 10.12 -18.09 7.15
CA THR A 424 9.31 -17.86 8.35
C THR A 424 9.20 -16.37 8.61
N VAL A 425 7.97 -15.89 8.81
CA VAL A 425 7.67 -14.48 9.13
C VAL A 425 6.83 -14.45 10.40
N ARG A 426 7.12 -13.49 11.29
CA ARG A 426 6.43 -13.29 12.57
C ARG A 426 5.91 -11.87 12.66
N ASN A 427 4.70 -11.70 13.18
CA ASN A 427 4.23 -10.39 13.62
C ASN A 427 4.68 -10.14 15.07
N GLY A 428 5.71 -9.32 15.26
CA GLY A 428 6.24 -8.86 16.55
C GLY A 428 5.46 -7.70 17.18
N GLY A 429 4.48 -7.15 16.45
CA GLY A 429 3.88 -5.86 16.75
C GLY A 429 2.77 -5.93 17.78
N THR A 430 2.01 -4.83 17.89
CA THR A 430 0.89 -4.72 18.84
C THR A 430 -0.48 -4.82 18.18
N ALA A 431 -0.55 -4.80 16.84
CA ALA A 431 -1.76 -5.02 16.06
C ALA A 431 -1.58 -6.13 14.99
N PRO A 432 -2.68 -6.70 14.47
CA PRO A 432 -2.63 -7.60 13.31
C PRO A 432 -2.16 -6.87 12.04
N SER A 433 -1.43 -7.57 11.17
CA SER A 433 -0.81 -6.97 9.97
C SER A 433 -1.74 -6.72 8.78
N GLY A 434 -2.88 -7.43 8.71
CA GLY A 434 -3.59 -7.56 7.45
C GLY A 434 -2.79 -8.38 6.42
N GLU A 435 -3.43 -8.74 5.32
CA GLU A 435 -2.79 -9.51 4.24
C GLU A 435 -1.83 -8.62 3.45
N THR A 436 -0.67 -9.17 3.13
CA THR A 436 0.31 -8.57 2.20
C THR A 436 0.97 -9.69 1.38
N ARG A 437 2.16 -9.45 0.85
CA ARG A 437 2.99 -10.47 0.20
C ARG A 437 4.41 -10.42 0.74
N ALA A 438 5.16 -11.48 0.53
CA ALA A 438 6.60 -11.51 0.76
C ALA A 438 7.33 -11.80 -0.55
N GLY A 439 8.38 -11.02 -0.82
CA GLY A 439 9.25 -11.22 -1.98
C GLY A 439 10.41 -12.15 -1.62
N ILE A 440 10.76 -13.05 -2.54
CA ILE A 440 11.93 -13.95 -2.43
C ILE A 440 13.00 -13.44 -3.38
N TYR A 441 14.20 -13.23 -2.86
CA TYR A 441 15.29 -12.53 -3.54
C TYR A 441 16.55 -13.38 -3.64
N LEU A 442 17.36 -13.11 -4.65
CA LEU A 442 18.70 -13.64 -4.81
C LEU A 442 19.69 -12.48 -4.77
N SER A 443 20.57 -12.45 -3.77
CA SER A 443 21.52 -11.37 -3.53
C SER A 443 22.97 -11.82 -3.69
N GLY A 444 23.83 -10.89 -4.10
CA GLY A 444 25.28 -11.10 -4.11
C GLY A 444 25.91 -11.01 -2.71
N ASP A 445 25.20 -10.49 -1.71
CA ASP A 445 25.67 -10.35 -0.34
C ASP A 445 24.57 -10.71 0.67
N SER A 446 24.87 -10.60 1.97
CA SER A 446 23.94 -10.97 3.03
C SER A 446 22.91 -9.89 3.38
N SER A 447 22.99 -8.72 2.74
CA SER A 447 22.11 -7.57 2.96
C SER A 447 20.99 -7.57 1.94
N ILE A 448 19.88 -8.23 2.28
CA ILE A 448 18.75 -8.40 1.37
C ILE A 448 17.97 -7.09 1.24
N THR A 449 17.80 -6.61 0.01
CA THR A 449 17.07 -5.39 -0.33
C THR A 449 16.20 -5.60 -1.57
N THR A 450 15.27 -4.68 -1.83
CA THR A 450 14.44 -4.71 -3.04
C THR A 450 15.22 -4.43 -4.34
N GLY A 451 16.50 -4.03 -4.23
CA GLY A 451 17.42 -3.91 -5.37
C GLY A 451 18.04 -5.24 -5.81
N ASP A 452 17.88 -6.30 -5.02
CA ASP A 452 18.34 -7.65 -5.37
C ASP A 452 17.46 -8.29 -6.46
N ILE A 453 17.90 -9.44 -6.96
CA ILE A 453 17.17 -10.15 -8.02
C ILE A 453 15.91 -10.80 -7.42
N LEU A 454 14.74 -10.21 -7.67
CA LEU A 454 13.46 -10.81 -7.31
C LEU A 454 13.24 -12.13 -8.07
N LEU A 455 13.14 -13.24 -7.35
CA LEU A 455 12.86 -14.57 -7.89
C LEU A 455 11.36 -14.85 -8.01
N GLY A 456 10.56 -14.22 -7.15
CA GLY A 456 9.12 -14.37 -7.09
C GLY A 456 8.55 -13.86 -5.78
N SER A 457 7.22 -13.91 -5.63
CA SER A 457 6.54 -13.48 -4.41
C SER A 457 5.47 -14.49 -4.00
N VAL A 458 5.18 -14.52 -2.71
CA VAL A 458 4.15 -15.38 -2.12
C VAL A 458 3.18 -14.52 -1.29
N SER A 459 1.88 -14.84 -1.32
CA SER A 459 0.90 -14.16 -0.45
C SER A 459 1.24 -14.45 1.01
N LEU A 460 1.32 -13.38 1.81
CA LEU A 460 1.55 -13.42 3.24
C LEU A 460 0.20 -13.13 3.93
N PRO A 461 -0.47 -14.15 4.48
CA PRO A 461 -1.75 -13.94 5.14
C PRO A 461 -1.60 -13.04 6.36
N GLY A 462 -2.68 -12.33 6.71
CA GLY A 462 -2.68 -11.47 7.88
C GLY A 462 -2.36 -12.23 9.17
N LEU A 463 -1.36 -11.72 9.90
CA LEU A 463 -0.86 -12.34 11.12
C LEU A 463 -1.41 -11.59 12.32
N ALA A 464 -2.04 -12.32 13.25
CA ALA A 464 -2.36 -11.79 14.56
C ALA A 464 -1.09 -11.47 15.35
N THR A 465 -1.20 -10.55 16.31
CA THR A 465 -0.12 -10.15 17.22
C THR A 465 0.61 -11.37 17.82
N GLY A 466 1.93 -11.40 17.68
CA GLY A 466 2.80 -12.48 18.20
C GLY A 466 2.79 -13.77 17.38
N SER A 467 1.95 -13.89 16.35
CA SER A 467 1.83 -15.10 15.53
C SER A 467 2.97 -15.21 14.52
N THR A 468 3.27 -16.45 14.12
CA THR A 468 4.30 -16.78 13.12
C THR A 468 3.67 -17.64 12.04
N THR A 469 4.09 -17.45 10.79
CA THR A 469 3.72 -18.30 9.66
C THR A 469 4.95 -18.80 8.92
N THR A 470 4.80 -19.95 8.28
CA THR A 470 5.81 -20.51 7.38
C THR A 470 5.27 -20.47 5.97
N LEU A 471 5.99 -19.79 5.10
CA LEU A 471 5.74 -19.69 3.68
C LEU A 471 6.58 -20.77 2.98
N SER A 472 6.01 -21.44 1.98
CA SER A 472 6.73 -22.43 1.19
C SER A 472 6.28 -22.34 -0.26
N GLY A 473 7.22 -22.47 -1.18
CA GLY A 473 6.94 -22.34 -2.60
C GLY A 473 8.13 -22.71 -3.47
N TYR A 474 7.92 -22.56 -4.77
CA TYR A 474 8.96 -22.77 -5.78
C TYR A 474 9.25 -21.45 -6.49
N VAL A 475 10.52 -21.18 -6.71
CA VAL A 475 10.97 -20.03 -7.50
C VAL A 475 12.00 -20.47 -8.53
N MET A 476 12.08 -19.74 -9.64
CA MET A 476 13.03 -20.02 -10.71
C MET A 476 14.22 -19.06 -10.59
N ILE A 477 15.44 -19.60 -10.64
CA ILE A 477 16.63 -18.79 -10.84
C ILE A 477 16.60 -18.24 -12.27
N PRO A 478 16.68 -16.92 -12.52
CA PRO A 478 16.65 -16.41 -13.88
C PRO A 478 17.77 -16.99 -14.75
N VAL A 479 17.48 -17.25 -16.03
CA VAL A 479 18.43 -17.87 -16.97
C VAL A 479 19.69 -17.03 -17.24
N GLY A 480 19.64 -15.73 -16.98
CA GLY A 480 20.75 -14.79 -17.13
C GLY A 480 21.65 -14.62 -15.90
N VAL A 481 21.34 -15.28 -14.77
CA VAL A 481 22.16 -15.19 -13.56
C VAL A 481 23.56 -15.75 -13.84
N THR A 482 24.59 -14.97 -13.53
CA THR A 482 25.97 -15.41 -13.69
C THR A 482 26.32 -16.50 -12.68
N PRO A 483 27.04 -17.56 -13.06
CA PRO A 483 27.48 -18.58 -12.11
C PRO A 483 28.36 -18.01 -11.00
N ALA A 484 27.88 -18.08 -9.76
CA ALA A 484 28.56 -17.64 -8.53
C ALA A 484 27.82 -18.17 -7.29
N SER A 485 28.33 -17.88 -6.10
CA SER A 485 27.59 -18.09 -4.85
C SER A 485 26.74 -16.86 -4.55
N TYR A 486 25.47 -17.09 -4.22
CA TYR A 486 24.49 -16.06 -3.89
C TYR A 486 23.83 -16.35 -2.54
N TYR A 487 23.26 -15.33 -1.92
CA TYR A 487 22.40 -15.48 -0.75
C TYR A 487 20.93 -15.51 -1.18
N LEU A 488 20.15 -16.35 -0.51
CA LEU A 488 18.70 -16.37 -0.68
C LEU A 488 18.09 -15.45 0.39
N GLY A 489 17.21 -14.57 -0.04
CA GLY A 489 16.58 -13.57 0.81
C GLY A 489 15.07 -13.67 0.81
N ILE A 490 14.45 -13.20 1.88
CA ILE A 490 13.03 -12.85 1.92
C ILE A 490 12.88 -11.43 2.44
N ILE A 491 11.92 -10.69 1.89
CA ILE A 491 11.45 -9.44 2.45
C ILE A 491 9.94 -9.60 2.67
N ALA A 492 9.51 -9.58 3.93
CA ALA A 492 8.09 -9.50 4.28
C ALA A 492 7.57 -8.11 3.92
N ASP A 493 6.35 -8.03 3.41
CA ASP A 493 5.78 -6.79 2.90
C ASP A 493 6.72 -6.02 1.95
N ASP A 494 7.26 -6.69 0.93
CA ASP A 494 8.29 -6.13 0.04
C ASP A 494 7.84 -4.91 -0.80
N THR A 495 6.57 -4.51 -0.69
CA THR A 495 6.04 -3.24 -1.23
C THR A 495 5.74 -2.15 -0.22
N ALA A 496 5.99 -2.39 1.07
CA ALA A 496 5.68 -1.45 2.15
C ALA A 496 4.23 -0.96 2.08
N VAL A 497 3.26 -1.89 1.97
CA VAL A 497 1.83 -1.56 1.96
C VAL A 497 1.20 -1.61 3.35
N VAL A 498 1.84 -2.31 4.29
CA VAL A 498 1.48 -2.36 5.70
C VAL A 498 2.35 -1.35 6.43
N GLU A 499 1.73 -0.43 7.18
CA GLU A 499 2.49 0.46 8.07
C GLU A 499 2.87 -0.31 9.34
N GLU A 500 4.17 -0.37 9.63
CA GLU A 500 4.70 -1.19 10.72
C GLU A 500 5.41 -0.37 11.81
N LEU A 501 5.65 -0.99 12.97
CA LEU A 501 6.43 -0.36 14.04
C LEU A 501 7.92 -0.23 13.67
N ASP A 502 8.45 -1.16 12.87
CA ASP A 502 9.86 -1.19 12.46
C ASP A 502 10.03 -1.81 11.06
N GLU A 503 10.02 -0.96 10.04
CA GLU A 503 10.27 -1.32 8.63
C GLU A 503 11.68 -1.89 8.37
N GLY A 504 12.58 -1.82 9.36
CA GLY A 504 13.97 -2.25 9.20
C GLY A 504 14.21 -3.75 9.39
N ASN A 505 13.22 -4.50 9.88
CA ASN A 505 13.39 -5.90 10.28
C ASN A 505 12.62 -6.90 9.38
N ASN A 506 12.10 -6.41 8.26
CA ASN A 506 11.30 -7.19 7.31
C ASN A 506 12.13 -8.12 6.43
N ALA A 507 13.46 -7.97 6.43
CA ALA A 507 14.36 -8.75 5.59
C ALA A 507 15.09 -9.85 6.39
N ALA A 508 15.15 -11.06 5.84
CA ALA A 508 15.99 -12.14 6.34
C ALA A 508 16.81 -12.77 5.22
N CYS A 509 18.05 -13.11 5.56
CA CYS A 509 19.00 -13.79 4.69
C CYS A 509 19.15 -15.25 5.11
N SER A 510 19.41 -16.14 4.14
CA SER A 510 19.77 -17.52 4.40
C SER A 510 21.11 -17.62 5.16
N SER A 511 21.24 -18.64 6.02
CA SER A 511 22.45 -18.87 6.82
C SER A 511 23.67 -19.33 6.00
N GLY A 512 23.43 -19.79 4.77
CA GLY A 512 24.47 -20.14 3.81
C GLY A 512 24.12 -19.64 2.41
N THR A 513 25.05 -19.83 1.48
CA THR A 513 24.88 -19.43 0.07
C THR A 513 24.35 -20.59 -0.77
N ILE A 514 23.59 -20.26 -1.81
CA ILE A 514 23.30 -21.14 -2.93
C ILE A 514 24.39 -20.99 -4.00
N ALA A 515 25.03 -22.08 -4.40
CA ALA A 515 25.99 -22.08 -5.49
C ALA A 515 25.29 -22.26 -6.83
N ILE A 516 25.28 -21.20 -7.64
CA ILE A 516 24.77 -21.22 -9.01
C ILE A 516 25.89 -21.68 -9.92
N SER A 517 25.77 -22.91 -10.42
CA SER A 517 26.72 -23.49 -11.38
C SER A 517 26.29 -23.20 -12.82
N PRO A 518 27.20 -23.22 -13.80
CA PRO A 518 26.82 -23.08 -15.21
C PRO A 518 25.70 -24.06 -15.58
N GLY A 519 24.79 -23.61 -16.46
CA GLY A 519 23.73 -24.46 -17.00
C GLY A 519 24.27 -25.72 -17.68
N PRO A 520 23.39 -26.68 -18.00
CA PRO A 520 23.80 -27.96 -18.57
C PRO A 520 24.69 -27.77 -19.81
N ALA A 521 25.92 -28.29 -19.73
CA ALA A 521 26.80 -28.44 -20.88
C ALA A 521 26.26 -29.57 -21.76
N GLY A 522 26.33 -29.42 -23.08
CA GLY A 522 25.76 -30.39 -24.00
C GLY A 522 25.50 -29.82 -25.39
N THR A 523 24.85 -30.62 -26.23
CA THR A 523 24.46 -30.19 -27.57
C THR A 523 23.32 -29.17 -27.52
N ILE A 524 22.87 -28.66 -28.67
CA ILE A 524 21.69 -27.79 -28.72
C ILE A 524 20.46 -28.53 -28.19
N GLU A 525 20.31 -29.82 -28.53
CA GLU A 525 19.22 -30.68 -28.12
C GLU A 525 19.16 -30.84 -26.60
N ASP A 526 20.30 -31.13 -25.94
CA ASP A 526 20.35 -31.23 -24.48
C ASP A 526 19.86 -29.93 -23.79
N LYS A 527 20.23 -28.78 -24.35
CA LYS A 527 19.81 -27.48 -23.82
C LYS A 527 18.32 -27.22 -24.04
N VAL A 528 17.77 -27.60 -25.19
CA VAL A 528 16.33 -27.48 -25.48
C VAL A 528 15.52 -28.42 -24.59
N GLU A 529 15.97 -29.65 -24.36
CA GLU A 529 15.31 -30.59 -23.45
C GLU A 529 15.19 -30.03 -22.03
N GLN A 530 16.29 -29.47 -21.52
CA GLN A 530 16.33 -28.86 -20.19
C GLN A 530 15.43 -27.62 -20.10
N ALA A 531 15.37 -26.81 -21.17
CA ALA A 531 14.41 -25.71 -21.26
C ALA A 531 12.95 -26.21 -21.26
N ILE A 532 12.63 -27.26 -22.02
CA ILE A 532 11.29 -27.87 -22.03
C ILE A 532 10.88 -28.35 -20.64
N ILE A 533 11.77 -29.08 -19.94
CA ILE A 533 11.49 -29.57 -18.58
C ILE A 533 11.21 -28.40 -17.65
N ARG A 534 12.08 -27.38 -17.68
CA ARG A 534 11.94 -26.17 -16.88
C ARG A 534 10.60 -25.48 -17.10
N TYR A 535 10.23 -25.19 -18.35
CA TYR A 535 8.97 -24.50 -18.64
C TYR A 535 7.76 -25.37 -18.31
N THR A 536 7.86 -26.69 -18.48
CA THR A 536 6.79 -27.61 -18.07
C THR A 536 6.55 -27.53 -16.55
N ASN A 537 7.63 -27.52 -15.77
CA ASN A 537 7.54 -27.36 -14.32
C ASN A 537 7.07 -25.95 -13.90
N LEU A 538 7.41 -24.91 -14.67
CA LEU A 538 6.88 -23.56 -14.44
C LEU A 538 5.35 -23.52 -14.63
N GLU A 539 4.81 -24.13 -15.68
CA GLU A 539 3.36 -24.21 -15.89
C GLU A 539 2.65 -24.97 -14.77
N ARG A 540 3.29 -26.02 -14.24
CA ARG A 540 2.78 -26.75 -13.06
C ARG A 540 2.74 -25.88 -11.82
N ILE A 541 3.81 -25.14 -11.54
CA ILE A 541 3.87 -24.22 -10.39
C ILE A 541 2.82 -23.12 -10.51
N ASN A 542 2.64 -22.56 -11.70
CA ASN A 542 1.60 -21.56 -11.98
C ASN A 542 0.18 -22.11 -11.76
N ALA A 543 -0.01 -23.43 -11.92
CA ALA A 543 -1.25 -24.14 -11.62
C ALA A 543 -1.35 -24.62 -10.16
N GLY A 544 -0.38 -24.29 -9.29
CA GLY A 544 -0.35 -24.73 -7.89
C GLY A 544 0.05 -26.19 -7.68
N LEU A 545 0.72 -26.80 -8.66
CA LEU A 545 1.14 -28.21 -8.64
C LEU A 545 2.63 -28.36 -8.34
N THR A 546 3.01 -29.51 -7.78
CA THR A 546 4.41 -29.89 -7.57
C THR A 546 5.11 -30.10 -8.92
N PRO A 547 6.34 -29.56 -9.11
CA PRO A 547 7.13 -29.83 -10.30
C PRO A 547 7.47 -31.32 -10.42
N PHE A 548 7.58 -31.81 -11.65
CA PHE A 548 8.04 -33.16 -11.94
C PHE A 548 9.52 -33.33 -11.63
N SER A 549 9.88 -34.52 -11.14
CA SER A 549 11.26 -34.98 -11.06
C SER A 549 11.77 -35.42 -12.43
N GLU A 550 12.98 -35.02 -12.80
CA GLU A 550 13.60 -35.51 -14.03
C GLU A 550 13.98 -36.99 -13.91
N ASN A 551 13.62 -37.77 -14.92
CA ASN A 551 13.99 -39.17 -15.01
C ASN A 551 14.83 -39.42 -16.30
N PRO A 552 16.14 -39.68 -16.17
CA PRO A 552 17.03 -39.90 -17.31
C PRO A 552 16.62 -41.08 -18.21
N GLN A 553 15.94 -42.09 -17.65
CA GLN A 553 15.45 -43.23 -18.40
C GLN A 553 14.26 -42.83 -19.30
N LEU A 554 13.30 -42.06 -18.76
CA LEU A 554 12.24 -41.47 -19.58
C LEU A 554 12.81 -40.56 -20.67
N SER A 555 13.85 -39.77 -20.37
CA SER A 555 14.51 -38.92 -21.37
C SER A 555 15.16 -39.75 -22.48
N SER A 556 15.84 -40.85 -22.13
CA SER A 556 16.42 -41.76 -23.13
C SER A 556 15.36 -42.36 -24.06
N ILE A 557 14.18 -42.71 -23.52
CA ILE A 557 13.07 -43.28 -24.29
C ILE A 557 12.46 -42.21 -25.21
N ALA A 558 12.26 -41.00 -24.69
CA ALA A 558 11.75 -39.86 -25.47
C ALA A 558 12.71 -39.44 -26.60
N ARG A 559 14.02 -39.46 -26.34
CA ARG A 559 15.07 -39.19 -27.35
C ARG A 559 15.04 -40.23 -28.46
N ALA A 560 14.93 -41.51 -28.08
CA ALA A 560 14.82 -42.59 -29.05
C ALA A 560 13.61 -42.42 -29.97
N HIS A 561 12.42 -42.09 -29.42
CA HIS A 561 11.22 -41.87 -30.22
C HIS A 561 11.32 -40.61 -31.11
N SER A 562 11.92 -39.53 -30.62
CA SER A 562 12.13 -38.32 -31.42
C SER A 562 13.08 -38.57 -32.60
N LEU A 563 14.14 -39.35 -32.36
CA LEU A 563 15.05 -39.79 -33.43
C LEU A 563 14.37 -40.75 -34.40
N ASP A 564 13.49 -41.61 -33.89
CA ASP A 564 12.75 -42.57 -34.70
C ASP A 564 11.79 -41.86 -35.67
N MET A 565 11.01 -40.90 -35.17
CA MET A 565 10.16 -40.00 -35.97
C MET A 565 10.94 -39.30 -37.09
N LYS A 566 12.16 -38.83 -36.77
CA LYS A 566 13.06 -38.23 -37.76
C LYS A 566 13.51 -39.23 -38.82
N VAL A 567 14.12 -40.35 -38.40
CA VAL A 567 14.83 -41.27 -39.30
C VAL A 567 13.86 -42.04 -40.19
N ARG A 568 12.66 -42.34 -39.70
CA ARG A 568 11.63 -43.10 -40.44
C ARG A 568 10.52 -42.20 -41.02
N ASP A 569 10.73 -40.88 -41.02
CA ASP A 569 9.87 -39.84 -41.60
C ASP A 569 8.38 -40.02 -41.27
N TYR A 570 8.08 -40.03 -39.97
CA TYR A 570 6.70 -40.07 -39.46
C TYR A 570 6.55 -39.16 -38.25
N PHE A 571 5.31 -38.75 -37.96
CA PHE A 571 4.99 -37.97 -36.77
C PHE A 571 3.73 -38.53 -36.10
N SER A 572 3.92 -39.39 -35.11
CA SER A 572 2.83 -40.13 -34.46
C SER A 572 3.25 -40.64 -33.07
N HIS A 573 2.27 -40.81 -32.19
CA HIS A 573 2.44 -41.51 -30.92
C HIS A 573 2.74 -43.00 -31.10
N TYR A 574 2.36 -43.59 -32.23
CA TYR A 574 2.69 -44.97 -32.60
C TYR A 574 3.88 -44.98 -33.54
N ASN A 575 4.87 -45.83 -33.28
CA ASN A 575 5.96 -46.03 -34.22
C ASN A 575 5.54 -46.95 -35.39
N PRO A 576 6.30 -47.02 -36.50
CA PRO A 576 5.99 -47.90 -37.63
C PRO A 576 5.93 -49.40 -37.31
N ASP A 577 6.47 -49.83 -36.17
CA ASP A 577 6.37 -51.21 -35.69
C ASP A 577 5.06 -51.48 -34.92
N GLY A 578 4.23 -50.44 -34.74
CA GLY A 578 2.94 -50.49 -34.07
C GLY A 578 3.01 -50.26 -32.56
N LEU A 579 4.19 -49.98 -32.00
CA LEU A 579 4.36 -49.77 -30.56
C LEU A 579 3.85 -48.38 -30.15
N ASP A 580 2.99 -48.36 -29.15
CA ASP A 580 2.49 -47.13 -28.53
C ASP A 580 3.50 -46.54 -27.51
N PRO A 581 3.27 -45.34 -26.94
CA PRO A 581 4.19 -44.72 -25.99
C PRO A 581 4.44 -45.55 -24.73
N PHE A 582 3.42 -46.28 -24.29
CA PHE A 582 3.40 -47.07 -23.08
C PHE A 582 4.22 -48.36 -23.22
N GLU A 583 4.06 -49.03 -24.36
CA GLU A 583 4.87 -50.18 -24.74
C GLU A 583 6.33 -49.77 -24.94
N ARG A 584 6.61 -48.59 -25.53
CA ARG A 584 7.97 -48.04 -25.61
C ARG A 584 8.57 -47.77 -24.24
N MET A 585 7.80 -47.23 -23.30
CA MET A 585 8.27 -47.03 -21.91
C MET A 585 8.64 -48.35 -21.25
N ILE A 586 7.78 -49.37 -21.35
CA ILE A 586 8.04 -50.71 -20.79
C ILE A 586 9.26 -51.36 -21.47
N ALA A 587 9.37 -51.29 -22.79
CA ALA A 587 10.50 -51.82 -23.55
C ALA A 587 11.82 -51.11 -23.19
N GLY A 588 11.75 -49.81 -22.91
CA GLY A 588 12.84 -49.01 -22.36
C GLY A 588 13.09 -49.21 -20.86
N GLY A 589 12.40 -50.18 -20.24
CA GLY A 589 12.59 -50.62 -18.85
C GLY A 589 11.85 -49.78 -17.80
N TYR A 590 10.96 -48.86 -18.19
CA TYR A 590 10.25 -47.97 -17.26
C TYR A 590 8.84 -48.51 -17.01
N THR A 591 8.61 -49.05 -15.82
CA THR A 591 7.28 -49.54 -15.41
C THR A 591 6.56 -48.51 -14.55
N TYR A 592 5.26 -48.34 -14.78
CA TYR A 592 4.51 -47.22 -14.21
C TYR A 592 3.11 -47.61 -13.73
N TRP A 593 2.53 -46.76 -12.88
CA TRP A 593 1.09 -46.77 -12.53
C TRP A 593 0.28 -45.89 -13.48
N CYS A 594 0.84 -44.73 -13.85
CA CYS A 594 0.30 -43.77 -14.80
C CYS A 594 1.43 -43.30 -15.71
N ALA A 595 1.13 -43.04 -16.98
CA ALA A 595 2.06 -42.48 -17.93
C ALA A 595 1.31 -41.65 -18.98
N ALA A 596 2.03 -40.75 -19.62
CA ALA A 596 1.52 -39.96 -20.73
C ALA A 596 2.66 -39.56 -21.67
N GLU A 597 2.33 -39.22 -22.92
CA GLU A 597 3.29 -38.69 -23.89
C GLU A 597 2.71 -37.43 -24.55
N ASN A 598 3.56 -36.42 -24.70
CA ASN A 598 3.34 -35.29 -25.60
C ASN A 598 4.39 -35.33 -26.71
N ILE A 599 3.99 -35.12 -27.96
CA ILE A 599 4.93 -34.92 -29.08
C ILE A 599 4.65 -33.59 -29.77
N ALA A 600 5.69 -32.94 -30.28
CA ALA A 600 5.58 -31.73 -31.06
C ALA A 600 6.75 -31.63 -32.05
N CYS A 601 6.54 -30.88 -33.13
CA CYS A 601 7.60 -30.53 -34.06
C CYS A 601 7.41 -29.09 -34.56
N THR A 602 8.50 -28.41 -34.85
CA THR A 602 8.48 -27.04 -35.36
C THR A 602 9.60 -26.82 -36.37
N SER A 603 9.29 -26.11 -37.45
CA SER A 603 10.25 -25.66 -38.46
C SER A 603 10.65 -24.19 -38.28
N TYR A 604 10.02 -23.49 -37.33
CA TYR A 604 10.22 -22.07 -37.07
C TYR A 604 11.65 -21.75 -36.63
N PHE A 605 12.25 -22.62 -35.82
CA PHE A 605 13.60 -22.45 -35.30
C PHE A 605 14.64 -23.26 -36.08
N THR A 606 15.88 -22.84 -35.93
CA THR A 606 17.12 -23.34 -36.50
C THR A 606 18.12 -23.64 -35.37
N GLN A 607 19.24 -24.29 -35.69
CA GLN A 607 20.26 -24.61 -34.70
C GLN A 607 20.95 -23.38 -34.08
N SER A 608 20.87 -22.21 -34.73
CA SER A 608 21.43 -20.96 -34.22
C SER A 608 20.52 -20.22 -33.24
N ASP A 609 19.26 -20.61 -33.13
CA ASP A 609 18.31 -19.96 -32.22
C ASP A 609 18.63 -20.30 -30.76
N VAL A 610 18.20 -19.42 -29.86
CA VAL A 610 18.48 -19.56 -28.43
C VAL A 610 17.70 -20.77 -27.89
N PRO A 611 18.37 -21.83 -27.36
CA PRO A 611 17.69 -23.06 -26.98
C PRO A 611 16.62 -22.88 -25.89
N ASP A 612 16.78 -21.85 -25.04
CA ASP A 612 15.76 -21.48 -24.05
C ASP A 612 14.42 -21.08 -24.70
N GLU A 613 14.48 -20.28 -25.78
CA GLU A 613 13.30 -19.84 -26.52
C GLU A 613 12.62 -21.02 -27.23
N VAL A 614 13.40 -21.92 -27.83
CA VAL A 614 12.89 -23.13 -28.48
C VAL A 614 12.12 -23.99 -27.48
N GLY A 615 12.68 -24.22 -26.29
CA GLY A 615 12.02 -25.00 -25.24
C GLY A 615 10.77 -24.32 -24.69
N ARG A 616 10.81 -22.99 -24.48
CA ARG A 616 9.65 -22.18 -24.09
C ARG A 616 8.51 -22.34 -25.09
N TYR A 617 8.84 -22.24 -26.38
CA TYR A 617 7.85 -22.32 -27.47
C TYR A 617 7.16 -23.69 -27.52
N PHE A 618 7.91 -24.79 -27.40
CA PHE A 618 7.33 -26.12 -27.34
C PHE A 618 6.28 -26.24 -26.22
N VAL A 619 6.59 -25.73 -25.03
CA VAL A 619 5.69 -25.84 -23.88
C VAL A 619 4.53 -24.85 -24.00
N GLN A 620 4.80 -23.55 -24.09
CA GLN A 620 3.80 -22.50 -23.91
C GLN A 620 2.99 -22.21 -25.19
N ASP A 621 3.62 -22.36 -26.36
CA ASP A 621 3.02 -22.02 -27.65
C ASP A 621 2.50 -23.24 -28.41
N MET A 622 2.90 -24.45 -28.03
CA MET A 622 2.39 -25.69 -28.64
C MET A 622 1.59 -26.55 -27.64
N TRP A 623 2.23 -27.13 -26.63
CA TRP A 623 1.57 -28.10 -25.75
C TRP A 623 0.49 -27.47 -24.86
N MET A 624 0.76 -26.35 -24.19
CA MET A 624 -0.22 -25.68 -23.31
C MET A 624 -1.43 -25.11 -24.08
N LYS A 625 -1.28 -24.81 -25.37
CA LYS A 625 -2.37 -24.36 -26.25
C LYS A 625 -3.22 -25.50 -26.80
N SER A 626 -2.75 -26.74 -26.71
CA SER A 626 -3.50 -27.95 -27.07
C SER A 626 -4.17 -28.55 -25.82
N PRO A 627 -5.51 -28.70 -25.77
CA PRO A 627 -6.18 -29.25 -24.60
C PRO A 627 -5.64 -30.62 -24.14
N GLY A 628 -5.41 -31.55 -25.07
CA GLY A 628 -4.92 -32.89 -24.71
C GLY A 628 -3.47 -32.90 -24.22
N HIS A 629 -2.60 -32.09 -24.82
CA HIS A 629 -1.21 -32.01 -24.37
C HIS A 629 -1.07 -31.28 -23.02
N ARG A 630 -1.88 -30.23 -22.81
CA ARG A 630 -1.96 -29.51 -21.55
C ARG A 630 -2.46 -30.41 -20.41
N GLU A 631 -3.41 -31.29 -20.68
CA GLU A 631 -3.92 -32.25 -19.68
C GLU A 631 -2.77 -33.11 -19.14
N ASN A 632 -1.88 -33.61 -20.00
CA ASN A 632 -0.70 -34.38 -19.57
C ASN A 632 0.28 -33.56 -18.70
N ILE A 633 0.53 -32.30 -19.05
CA ILE A 633 1.43 -31.41 -18.28
C ILE A 633 0.86 -31.12 -16.89
N LEU A 634 -0.45 -30.97 -16.77
CA LEU A 634 -1.15 -30.64 -15.52
C LEU A 634 -1.68 -31.88 -14.78
N ASP A 635 -1.42 -33.09 -15.29
CA ASP A 635 -1.88 -34.33 -14.66
C ASP A 635 -1.21 -34.49 -13.29
N THR A 636 -2.03 -34.90 -12.32
CA THR A 636 -1.64 -35.13 -10.93
C THR A 636 -1.29 -36.60 -10.66
N CYS A 637 -1.57 -37.52 -11.60
CA CYS A 637 -1.16 -38.91 -11.44
C CYS A 637 0.33 -39.12 -11.72
N VAL A 638 0.88 -38.48 -12.76
CA VAL A 638 2.31 -38.56 -13.10
C VAL A 638 3.16 -37.68 -12.16
N THR A 639 4.41 -38.08 -11.92
CA THR A 639 5.33 -37.41 -10.97
C THR A 639 6.72 -37.16 -11.54
N GLU A 640 7.05 -37.82 -12.65
CA GLU A 640 8.35 -37.77 -13.30
C GLU A 640 8.20 -37.36 -14.78
N ILE A 641 9.21 -36.69 -15.30
CA ILE A 641 9.30 -36.27 -16.70
C ILE A 641 10.65 -36.70 -17.29
N GLY A 642 10.62 -37.13 -18.54
CA GLY A 642 11.79 -37.18 -19.40
C GLY A 642 11.49 -36.55 -20.74
N VAL A 643 12.46 -35.86 -21.33
CA VAL A 643 12.29 -35.15 -22.59
C VAL A 643 13.37 -35.60 -23.56
N GLY A 644 12.99 -35.72 -24.82
CA GLY A 644 13.92 -35.98 -25.91
C GLY A 644 13.70 -35.01 -27.04
N VAL A 645 14.79 -34.44 -27.55
CA VAL A 645 14.76 -33.51 -28.68
C VAL A 645 15.75 -33.98 -29.75
N VAL A 646 15.36 -33.83 -31.00
CA VAL A 646 16.25 -34.01 -32.16
C VAL A 646 16.08 -32.84 -33.11
N TYR A 647 17.18 -32.33 -33.64
CA TYR A 647 17.19 -31.34 -34.73
C TYR A 647 17.42 -32.00 -36.09
N GLU A 648 16.67 -31.58 -37.11
CA GLU A 648 16.88 -31.90 -38.52
C GLU A 648 17.33 -30.64 -39.28
N SER A 649 18.57 -30.71 -39.78
CA SER A 649 19.18 -29.66 -40.59
C SER A 649 18.80 -29.77 -42.06
N ASP A 650 18.59 -31.00 -42.56
CA ASP A 650 18.21 -31.27 -43.95
C ASP A 650 16.69 -31.38 -44.09
N ARG A 651 16.08 -30.26 -44.48
CA ARG A 651 14.62 -30.14 -44.64
C ARG A 651 14.13 -30.56 -46.02
N SER A 652 14.96 -31.23 -46.82
CA SER A 652 14.59 -31.65 -48.18
C SER A 652 13.61 -32.83 -48.19
N SER A 653 13.65 -33.69 -47.17
CA SER A 653 12.78 -34.86 -47.04
C SER A 653 11.75 -34.77 -45.91
N SER A 654 12.04 -34.02 -44.82
CA SER A 654 11.11 -33.82 -43.70
C SER A 654 10.97 -32.32 -43.38
N PRO A 655 9.75 -31.76 -43.23
CA PRO A 655 9.57 -30.32 -43.06
C PRO A 655 9.95 -29.83 -41.65
N TYR A 656 10.32 -30.73 -40.74
CA TYR A 656 10.50 -30.43 -39.33
C TYR A 656 11.92 -29.92 -39.05
N GLY A 657 12.04 -28.87 -38.22
CA GLY A 657 13.31 -28.40 -37.69
C GLY A 657 13.64 -29.15 -36.41
N PHE A 658 12.99 -28.77 -35.31
CA PHE A 658 13.06 -29.52 -34.05
C PHE A 658 11.88 -30.48 -33.93
N ILE A 659 12.15 -31.69 -33.46
CA ILE A 659 11.17 -32.71 -33.07
C ILE A 659 11.41 -33.01 -31.59
N ALA A 660 10.35 -32.98 -30.79
CA ALA A 660 10.43 -33.18 -29.35
C ALA A 660 9.33 -34.12 -28.84
N ALA A 661 9.69 -34.93 -27.84
CA ALA A 661 8.77 -35.76 -27.07
C ALA A 661 8.95 -35.49 -25.57
N GLN A 662 7.85 -35.36 -24.84
CA GLN A 662 7.81 -35.44 -23.38
C GLN A 662 7.17 -36.75 -22.98
N ASN A 663 7.86 -37.50 -22.15
CA ASN A 663 7.37 -38.71 -21.53
C ASN A 663 7.17 -38.45 -20.04
N PHE A 664 5.94 -38.67 -19.56
CA PHE A 664 5.58 -38.52 -18.16
C PHE A 664 5.31 -39.88 -17.55
N GLY A 665 5.62 -40.02 -16.26
CA GLY A 665 5.37 -41.27 -15.57
C GLY A 665 5.22 -41.12 -14.07
N LYS A 666 4.56 -42.10 -13.46
CA LYS A 666 4.69 -42.40 -12.02
C LYS A 666 5.20 -43.83 -11.87
N PRO A 667 6.40 -44.03 -11.31
CA PRO A 667 7.04 -45.34 -11.28
C PRO A 667 6.20 -46.33 -10.46
N ARG A 668 6.23 -47.60 -10.86
CA ARG A 668 5.43 -48.67 -10.27
C ARG A 668 5.97 -49.16 -8.93
#